data_AF-A0A4Y2L8V9-F1
#
_entry.id   AF-A0A4Y2L8V9-F1
#
_cell.length_a   1.000
_cell.length_b   1.000
_cell.length_c   1.000
_cell.angle_alpha   90.00
_cell.angle_beta   90.00
_cell.angle_gamma   90.00
#
_symmetry.space_group_name_H-M   'P 1'
#
loop_
_entity.id
_entity.type
_entity.pdbx_description
1 polymer ?
#
loop_
_entity_poly.entity_id
_entity_poly.type
_entity_poly.pdbx_seq_one_letter_code
_entity_poly.pdbx_strand_id
1 'polypeptide(L)'
;MADNLPAKLISPSFEPLDYVKQKIITCNGVKDLLGEKERIKNLAEETNGLLKKNVYKNYTQFIETAKEISYLEGEMYQLSHMLAEQQTLLTSLLDFSIAAPKDSESNISHENETDEENNKNLSLLLEKVEGCATVLEVRGRTILHSDEMMELGVSDCKPIQTVYCVLLDEGLMFATKVENSRGPMQYRYQALYELDNLAMVNVKEELSIKNAFKVLMFPEVRLFQCPTATAKKEWLTKIDQAKKKKLSSFEHLSALQEAPNPFDDDGNPFKEDDSPHKSVPLETPTWLLELPEELDVCIALRLFEKAVELIHRANAHCAAFPRNTAVRDIKIRIDNRAKQLVNILSEELKVSPDRSLHGGPRAARKAVGVLVQLGKSSKACSLFLKRCSAMLKQNMKQQKAEGATTSYIEKLCSVFFTCIGDTGREFRKAFANNACASSYIIWAKLQLEQFVQIFSKHVFTPQVSASTATECIACVRQQCDRLPEVGLDLSFVLNELLASHVERLVSEMRDKLLEAIKLRANDDKWRPQNLQNSANSKKLLDDLREMGIDSAESYLYDECWLSLTTNTTAFAKMYLNFLDDLLKLYTPVVHILINDALTITFQTNLFHVKNAFQKTNDSAERQFVSKNATFLLDVLKIVDDRYLNKLGRPCTITADLRDELNRFIANSSKTSFTKYSSTAYI
;
A
#
# COMPACT_ATOMS: atom_id res chain seq x y z
N MET A 1 27.36 -13.41 20.97
CA MET A 1 27.58 -11.96 21.03
C MET A 1 26.28 -11.33 21.51
N ALA A 2 26.29 -10.57 22.60
CA ALA A 2 25.07 -9.91 23.09
C ALA A 2 24.70 -8.79 22.11
N ASP A 3 23.57 -8.95 21.42
CA ASP A 3 23.06 -8.02 20.43
C ASP A 3 22.80 -6.67 21.13
N ASN A 4 23.58 -5.65 20.79
CA ASN A 4 23.52 -4.31 21.40
C ASN A 4 22.30 -3.54 20.86
N LEU A 5 21.12 -4.14 20.99
CA LEU A 5 19.83 -3.61 20.52
C LEU A 5 19.55 -2.21 21.09
N PRO A 6 19.76 -1.93 22.40
CA PRO A 6 19.51 -0.60 22.93
C PRO A 6 20.38 0.46 22.25
N ALA A 7 21.66 0.18 22.03
CA ALA A 7 22.58 1.09 21.36
C ALA A 7 22.21 1.35 19.89
N LYS A 8 21.68 0.34 19.18
CA LYS A 8 21.20 0.50 17.80
C LYS A 8 19.93 1.34 17.71
N LEU A 9 18.99 1.18 18.66
CA LEU A 9 17.70 1.89 18.67
C LEU A 9 17.83 3.37 19.07
N ILE A 10 18.86 3.73 19.83
CA ILE A 10 19.11 5.10 20.31
C ILE A 10 19.90 5.93 19.27
N SER A 11 20.45 5.31 18.23
CA SER A 11 21.25 6.02 17.22
C SER A 11 20.42 7.10 16.51
N PRO A 12 20.93 8.34 16.34
CA PRO A 12 20.24 9.39 15.60
C PRO A 12 20.07 9.07 14.11
N SER A 13 20.81 8.08 13.59
CA SER A 13 20.70 7.55 12.23
C SER A 13 19.80 6.32 12.11
N PHE A 14 18.99 6.02 13.14
CA PHE A 14 18.14 4.82 13.16
C PHE A 14 16.90 5.02 12.28
N GLU A 15 16.76 4.17 11.26
CA GLU A 15 15.55 4.11 10.44
C GLU A 15 14.67 2.91 10.83
N PRO A 16 13.47 3.14 11.39
CA PRO A 16 12.61 2.06 11.87
C PRO A 16 12.18 1.08 10.76
N LEU A 17 11.85 1.61 9.57
CA LEU A 17 11.37 0.79 8.47
C LEU A 17 12.45 -0.15 7.94
N ASP A 18 13.68 0.35 7.83
CA ASP A 18 14.81 -0.43 7.34
C ASP A 18 15.29 -1.45 8.38
N TYR A 19 15.24 -1.12 9.67
CA TYR A 19 15.44 -2.08 10.73
C TYR A 19 14.44 -3.24 10.66
N VAL A 20 13.14 -2.93 10.51
CA VAL A 20 12.09 -3.95 10.41
C VAL A 20 12.27 -4.81 9.16
N LYS A 21 12.57 -4.20 7.99
CA LYS A 21 12.86 -4.94 6.75
C LYS A 21 14.04 -5.90 6.93
N GLN A 22 15.16 -5.41 7.46
CA GLN A 22 16.35 -6.25 7.70
C GLN A 22 16.05 -7.39 8.68
N LYS A 23 15.27 -7.10 9.74
CA LYS A 23 14.93 -8.12 10.73
C LYS A 23 13.97 -9.17 10.17
N ILE A 24 13.00 -8.79 9.35
CA ILE A 24 12.12 -9.74 8.62
C ILE A 24 12.94 -10.65 7.70
N ILE A 25 13.96 -10.11 7.03
CA ILE A 25 14.87 -10.87 6.17
C ILE A 25 15.71 -11.88 6.98
N THR A 26 16.10 -11.51 8.20
CA THR A 26 17.00 -12.30 9.05
C THR A 26 16.24 -13.33 9.90
N CYS A 27 14.99 -13.08 10.27
CA CYS A 27 14.21 -14.00 11.10
C CYS A 27 13.72 -15.22 10.31
N ASN A 28 13.84 -16.42 10.90
CA ASN A 28 13.39 -17.67 10.27
C ASN A 28 11.90 -17.91 10.58
N GLY A 29 11.04 -17.08 9.99
CA GLY A 29 9.59 -17.22 10.09
C GLY A 29 8.93 -16.40 11.19
N VAL A 30 7.63 -16.65 11.39
CA VAL A 30 6.74 -15.79 12.20
C VAL A 30 7.05 -15.88 13.70
N LYS A 31 7.49 -17.04 14.20
CA LYS A 31 7.78 -17.23 15.63
C LYS A 31 8.95 -16.36 16.10
N ASP A 32 10.04 -16.33 15.35
CA ASP A 32 11.21 -15.49 15.65
C ASP A 32 10.86 -14.01 15.60
N LEU A 33 10.03 -13.60 14.64
CA LEU A 33 9.54 -12.23 14.54
C LEU A 33 8.67 -11.84 15.74
N LEU A 34 7.80 -12.73 16.20
CA LEU A 34 6.99 -12.51 17.40
C LEU A 34 7.86 -12.43 18.66
N GLY A 35 8.86 -13.29 18.78
CA GLY A 35 9.83 -13.24 19.88
C GLY A 35 10.62 -11.93 19.89
N GLU A 36 11.05 -11.44 18.73
CA GLU A 36 11.75 -10.16 18.62
C GLU A 36 10.81 -8.98 18.92
N LYS A 37 9.56 -9.03 18.47
CA LYS A 37 8.53 -8.03 18.83
C LYS A 37 8.33 -7.99 20.34
N GLU A 38 8.24 -9.14 21.00
CA GLU A 38 8.13 -9.24 22.45
C GLU A 38 9.38 -8.68 23.13
N ARG A 39 10.57 -8.98 22.62
CA ARG A 39 11.84 -8.43 23.12
C ARG A 39 11.88 -6.90 23.05
N ILE A 40 11.46 -6.32 21.92
CA ILE A 40 11.37 -4.86 21.75
C ILE A 40 10.32 -4.27 22.71
N LYS A 41 9.18 -4.93 22.88
CA LYS A 41 8.14 -4.51 23.81
C LYS A 41 8.65 -4.49 25.26
N ASN A 42 9.33 -5.55 25.68
CA ASN A 42 9.92 -5.65 27.01
C ASN A 42 10.97 -4.56 27.24
N LEU A 43 11.84 -4.30 26.24
CA LEU A 43 12.82 -3.21 26.29
C LEU A 43 12.16 -1.83 26.40
N ALA A 44 11.04 -1.61 25.69
CA ALA A 44 10.29 -0.36 25.77
C ALA A 44 9.63 -0.17 27.15
N GLU A 45 9.08 -1.24 27.73
CA GLU A 45 8.51 -1.22 29.08
C GLU A 45 9.59 -0.95 30.14
N GLU A 46 10.75 -1.62 30.04
CA GLU A 46 11.91 -1.39 30.91
C GLU A 46 12.42 0.05 30.80
N THR A 47 12.57 0.55 29.57
CA THR A 47 13.02 1.93 29.33
C THR A 47 12.02 2.95 29.87
N ASN A 48 10.72 2.72 29.69
CA ASN A 48 9.67 3.59 30.25
C ASN A 48 9.70 3.57 31.79
N GLY A 49 9.89 2.41 32.40
CA GLY A 49 10.09 2.29 33.85
C GLY A 49 11.31 3.06 34.33
N LEU A 50 12.44 2.94 33.62
CA LEU A 50 13.68 3.63 33.94
C LEU A 50 13.55 5.15 33.78
N LEU A 51 12.90 5.61 32.70
CA LEU A 51 12.61 7.02 32.46
C LEU A 51 11.71 7.60 33.54
N LYS A 52 10.63 6.91 33.91
CA LYS A 52 9.78 7.34 35.02
C LYS A 52 10.60 7.48 36.31
N LYS A 53 11.40 6.47 36.67
CA LYS A 53 12.23 6.52 37.87
C LYS A 53 13.24 7.68 37.84
N ASN A 54 13.89 7.91 36.70
CA ASN A 54 14.82 9.01 36.52
C ASN A 54 14.14 10.38 36.58
N VAL A 55 12.97 10.53 35.93
CA VAL A 55 12.16 11.76 35.99
C VAL A 55 11.71 12.00 37.42
N TYR A 56 11.15 11.02 38.12
CA TYR A 56 10.74 11.20 39.53
C TYR A 56 11.92 11.61 40.41
N LYS A 57 13.08 10.96 40.27
CA LYS A 57 14.28 11.29 41.05
C LYS A 57 14.77 12.72 40.76
N ASN A 58 14.88 13.08 39.48
CA ASN A 58 15.36 14.39 39.08
C ASN A 58 14.33 15.50 39.32
N TYR A 59 13.03 15.19 39.27
CA TYR A 59 11.95 16.13 39.52
C TYR A 59 11.87 16.52 40.99
N THR A 60 12.10 15.56 41.91
CA THR A 60 12.22 15.88 43.34
C THR A 60 13.39 16.83 43.59
N GLN A 61 14.57 16.52 43.04
CA GLN A 61 15.74 17.40 43.15
C GLN A 61 15.49 18.76 42.51
N PHE A 62 14.87 18.80 41.33
CA PHE A 62 14.54 20.05 40.65
C PHE A 62 13.55 20.91 41.44
N ILE A 63 12.53 20.29 42.07
CA ILE A 63 11.60 21.02 42.95
C ILE A 63 12.31 21.55 44.19
N GLU A 64 13.16 20.74 44.82
CA GLU A 64 13.92 21.17 46.01
C GLU A 64 14.85 22.34 45.66
N THR A 65 15.62 22.22 44.58
CA THR A 65 16.47 23.30 44.08
C THR A 65 15.66 24.54 43.68
N ALA A 66 14.51 24.38 43.00
CA ALA A 66 13.65 25.50 42.63
C ALA A 66 13.03 26.21 43.85
N LYS A 67 12.68 25.45 44.90
CA LYS A 67 12.21 26.01 46.18
C LYS A 67 13.31 26.77 46.91
N GLU A 68 14.53 26.22 46.94
CA GLU A 68 15.69 26.91 47.51
C GLU A 68 15.98 28.21 46.75
N ILE A 69 15.95 28.19 45.41
CA ILE A 69 16.10 29.39 44.58
C ILE A 69 15.01 30.42 44.88
N SER A 70 13.74 30.00 45.01
CA SER A 70 12.63 30.90 45.33
C SER A 70 12.73 31.48 46.74
N TYR A 71 13.20 30.71 47.72
CA TYR A 71 13.46 31.21 49.06
C TYR A 71 14.57 32.26 49.05
N LEU A 72 15.66 32.00 48.32
CA LEU A 72 16.80 32.89 48.18
C LEU A 72 16.43 34.17 47.42
N GLU A 73 15.57 34.09 46.41
CA GLU A 73 14.97 35.23 45.72
C GLU A 73 14.13 36.08 46.68
N GLY A 74 13.34 35.44 47.55
CA GLY A 74 12.56 36.11 48.60
C GLY A 74 13.44 36.86 49.61
N GLU A 75 14.49 36.21 50.13
CA GLU A 75 15.46 36.86 51.02
C GLU A 75 16.20 38.01 50.32
N MET A 76 16.60 37.82 49.06
CA MET A 76 17.24 38.88 48.26
C MET A 76 16.30 40.05 48.05
N TYR A 77 15.01 39.80 47.80
CA TYR A 77 14.00 40.85 47.68
C TYR A 77 13.79 41.59 49.00
N GLN A 78 13.75 40.89 50.13
CA GLN A 78 13.67 41.51 51.47
C GLN A 78 14.91 42.36 51.76
N LEU A 79 16.10 41.87 51.42
CA LEU A 79 17.35 42.60 51.64
C LEU A 79 17.44 43.82 50.72
N SER A 80 17.00 43.69 49.47
CA SER A 80 16.85 44.82 48.55
C SER A 80 15.83 45.83 49.07
N HIS A 81 14.72 45.39 49.66
CA HIS A 81 13.72 46.26 50.26
C HIS A 81 14.28 47.00 51.48
N MET A 82 14.97 46.31 52.37
CA MET A 82 15.64 46.95 53.52
C MET A 82 16.73 47.93 53.07
N LEU A 83 17.48 47.62 52.01
CA LEU A 83 18.46 48.55 51.44
C LEU A 83 17.77 49.75 50.79
N ALA A 84 16.64 49.56 50.11
CA ALA A 84 15.83 50.64 49.55
C ALA A 84 15.19 51.51 50.63
N GLU A 85 14.73 50.92 51.74
CA GLU A 85 14.27 51.63 52.93
C GLU A 85 15.41 52.40 53.61
N GLN A 86 16.59 51.80 53.76
CA GLN A 86 17.76 52.49 54.28
C GLN A 86 18.19 53.62 53.35
N GLN A 87 18.15 53.41 52.03
CA GLN A 87 18.45 54.44 51.04
C GLN A 87 17.41 55.57 51.09
N THR A 88 16.12 55.27 51.22
CA THR A 88 15.08 56.30 51.38
C THR A 88 15.18 57.00 52.72
N LEU A 89 15.59 56.33 53.81
CA LEU A 89 15.91 56.98 55.08
C LEU A 89 17.16 57.88 54.98
N LEU A 90 18.21 57.42 54.28
CA LEU A 90 19.41 58.21 54.01
C LEU A 90 19.08 59.43 53.14
N THR A 91 18.27 59.23 52.11
CA THR A 91 17.80 60.28 51.22
C THR A 91 16.87 61.24 51.97
N SER A 92 15.99 60.73 52.83
CA SER A 92 15.15 61.55 53.72
C SER A 92 15.97 62.35 54.73
N LEU A 93 17.06 61.79 55.28
CA LEU A 93 18.02 62.53 56.11
C LEU A 93 18.80 63.59 55.29
N LEU A 94 19.11 63.28 54.03
CA LEU A 94 19.73 64.20 53.07
C LEU A 94 18.77 65.32 52.66
N ASP A 95 17.49 65.02 52.47
CA ASP A 95 16.42 65.93 52.07
C ASP A 95 15.93 66.77 53.27
N PHE A 96 16.00 66.25 54.51
CA PHE A 96 15.89 67.06 55.73
C PHE A 96 17.08 68.03 55.88
N SER A 97 18.20 67.72 55.24
CA SER A 97 19.37 68.59 55.18
C SER A 97 19.36 69.56 53.98
N ILE A 98 18.47 69.35 53.00
CA ILE A 98 18.40 70.16 51.77
C ILE A 98 16.93 70.35 51.36
N ALA A 99 16.26 71.30 52.00
CA ALA A 99 14.93 71.76 51.61
C ALA A 99 14.99 72.65 50.34
N ALA A 100 14.41 72.20 49.22
CA ALA A 100 13.42 72.95 48.42
C ALA A 100 13.05 72.23 47.09
N PRO A 101 11.79 72.28 46.61
CA PRO A 101 11.28 71.37 45.58
C PRO A 101 10.94 71.99 44.22
N LYS A 102 11.04 71.14 43.17
CA LYS A 102 10.10 70.90 42.04
C LYS A 102 9.72 72.09 41.10
N ASP A 103 9.44 71.94 39.80
CA ASP A 103 8.66 70.91 39.10
C ASP A 103 8.79 70.99 37.55
N SER A 104 8.72 69.81 36.91
CA SER A 104 7.83 69.43 35.78
C SER A 104 7.84 70.16 34.41
N GLU A 105 8.16 69.36 33.39
CA GLU A 105 8.05 69.59 31.94
C GLU A 105 6.59 69.68 31.41
N SER A 106 6.40 70.43 30.32
CA SER A 106 5.25 70.25 29.41
C SER A 106 5.55 70.65 27.96
N ASN A 107 5.05 69.78 27.05
CA ASN A 107 4.51 70.03 25.70
C ASN A 107 5.44 70.29 24.49
N ILE A 108 5.63 69.27 23.63
CA ILE A 108 5.42 69.33 22.16
C ILE A 108 5.14 67.90 21.61
N SER A 109 3.90 67.56 21.21
CA SER A 109 3.60 66.61 20.09
C SER A 109 2.09 66.38 19.84
N HIS A 110 1.35 67.41 19.42
CA HIS A 110 0.04 67.19 18.77
C HIS A 110 0.26 67.14 17.26
N GLU A 111 0.60 65.97 16.75
CA GLU A 111 0.47 65.56 15.32
C GLU A 111 0.83 64.06 15.11
N ASN A 112 1.40 63.38 16.11
CA ASN A 112 1.69 61.93 16.08
C ASN A 112 0.60 61.04 16.74
N GLU A 113 -0.43 61.61 17.37
CA GLU A 113 -1.39 60.82 18.18
C GLU A 113 -2.34 59.93 17.33
N THR A 114 -2.78 60.37 16.16
CA THR A 114 -3.76 59.62 15.34
C THR A 114 -3.17 58.43 14.59
N ASP A 115 -1.91 58.51 14.15
CA ASP A 115 -1.22 57.40 13.48
C ASP A 115 -0.66 56.38 14.48
N GLU A 116 -0.27 56.84 15.68
CA GLU A 116 0.08 55.94 16.78
C GLU A 116 -1.13 55.16 17.31
N GLU A 117 -2.30 55.80 17.43
CA GLU A 117 -3.52 55.14 17.91
C GLU A 117 -4.04 54.10 16.90
N ASN A 118 -3.93 54.38 15.59
CA ASN A 118 -4.27 53.43 14.54
C ASN A 118 -3.29 52.22 14.52
N ASN A 119 -1.97 52.46 14.66
CA ASN A 119 -0.99 51.37 14.77
C ASN A 119 -1.13 50.55 16.05
N LYS A 120 -1.51 51.17 17.18
CA LYS A 120 -1.83 50.49 18.44
C LYS A 120 -3.07 49.59 18.28
N ASN A 121 -4.12 50.07 17.64
CA ASN A 121 -5.34 49.29 17.38
C ASN A 121 -5.12 48.11 16.42
N LEU A 122 -4.31 48.28 15.37
CA LEU A 122 -3.91 47.21 14.45
C LEU A 122 -3.05 46.14 15.13
N SER A 123 -2.12 46.55 16.00
CA SER A 123 -1.28 45.64 16.79
C SER A 123 -2.11 44.82 17.79
N LEU A 124 -3.10 45.45 18.44
CA LEU A 124 -4.01 44.79 19.39
C LEU A 124 -4.94 43.79 18.68
N LEU A 125 -5.31 44.04 17.43
CA LEU A 125 -6.07 43.09 16.61
C LEU A 125 -5.24 41.86 16.22
N LEU A 126 -3.96 42.05 15.85
CA LEU A 126 -3.02 40.95 15.55
C LEU A 126 -2.76 40.05 16.76
N GLU A 127 -2.73 40.62 17.97
CA GLU A 127 -2.57 39.83 19.20
C GLU A 127 -3.83 39.02 19.56
N LYS A 128 -5.02 39.51 19.19
CA LYS A 128 -6.31 38.87 19.52
C LYS A 128 -6.80 37.85 18.49
N VAL A 129 -6.50 38.05 17.20
CA VAL A 129 -7.04 37.25 16.09
C VAL A 129 -5.93 36.47 15.37
N GLU A 130 -5.94 35.15 15.54
CA GLU A 130 -5.06 34.22 14.82
C GLU A 130 -5.40 34.21 13.31
N GLY A 131 -4.39 34.36 12.45
CA GLY A 131 -4.53 34.25 10.99
C GLY A 131 -4.91 35.52 10.24
N CYS A 132 -4.93 36.69 10.89
CA CYS A 132 -5.32 37.98 10.29
C CYS A 132 -4.16 38.76 9.61
N ALA A 133 -2.90 38.27 9.70
CA ALA A 133 -1.72 39.02 9.25
C ALA A 133 -1.76 39.45 7.77
N THR A 134 -2.19 38.56 6.87
CA THR A 134 -2.28 38.84 5.42
C THR A 134 -3.36 39.86 5.05
N VAL A 135 -4.36 40.08 5.90
CA VAL A 135 -5.42 41.09 5.67
C VAL A 135 -4.94 42.49 6.07
N LEU A 136 -4.02 42.59 7.02
CA LEU A 136 -3.51 43.84 7.57
C LEU A 136 -2.22 44.34 6.91
N GLU A 137 -1.53 43.50 6.13
CA GLU A 137 -0.31 43.86 5.38
C GLU A 137 -0.57 44.86 4.22
N VAL A 138 -1.83 45.07 3.82
CA VAL A 138 -2.20 46.06 2.79
C VAL A 138 -2.17 47.48 3.39
N ARG A 139 -1.21 48.30 2.93
CA ARG A 139 -1.00 49.68 3.42
C ARG A 139 -2.23 50.55 3.21
N GLY A 140 -2.67 51.26 4.26
CA GLY A 140 -3.71 52.30 4.21
C GLY A 140 -5.08 51.94 4.78
N ARG A 141 -5.24 50.81 5.48
CA ARG A 141 -6.52 50.38 6.07
C ARG A 141 -6.70 50.91 7.49
N THR A 142 -7.83 51.56 7.78
CA THR A 142 -8.21 51.97 9.14
C THR A 142 -9.34 51.11 9.68
N ILE A 143 -9.32 50.83 11.00
CA ILE A 143 -10.40 50.13 11.68
C ILE A 143 -11.45 51.16 12.10
N LEU A 144 -12.66 51.06 11.52
CA LEU A 144 -13.76 51.99 11.80
C LEU A 144 -14.58 51.56 13.03
N HIS A 145 -14.73 50.25 13.23
CA HIS A 145 -15.47 49.69 14.37
C HIS A 145 -15.16 48.21 14.61
N SER A 146 -15.16 47.76 15.87
CA SER A 146 -14.97 46.36 16.23
C SER A 146 -15.81 46.00 17.46
N ASP A 147 -16.57 44.90 17.40
CA ASP A 147 -17.41 44.44 18.51
C ASP A 147 -17.73 42.94 18.42
N GLU A 148 -18.12 42.32 19.54
CA GLU A 148 -18.54 40.92 19.63
C GLU A 148 -20.05 40.77 19.40
N MET A 149 -20.45 39.86 18.52
CA MET A 149 -21.84 39.58 18.19
C MET A 149 -22.12 38.08 18.17
N MET A 150 -23.39 37.69 18.38
CA MET A 150 -23.78 36.29 18.35
C MET A 150 -24.37 35.94 16.98
N GLU A 151 -23.83 34.91 16.34
CA GLU A 151 -24.35 34.39 15.08
C GLU A 151 -25.52 33.44 15.35
N LEU A 152 -26.65 33.68 14.69
CA LEU A 152 -27.87 32.87 14.76
C LEU A 152 -28.06 32.09 13.45
N GLY A 153 -28.56 30.86 13.55
CA GLY A 153 -28.94 30.08 12.36
C GLY A 153 -30.09 30.70 11.59
N VAL A 154 -29.97 30.80 10.25
CA VAL A 154 -30.94 31.49 9.38
C VAL A 154 -32.32 30.80 9.33
N SER A 155 -32.38 29.48 9.50
CA SER A 155 -33.60 28.68 9.45
C SER A 155 -34.20 28.38 10.84
N ASP A 156 -33.34 28.21 11.85
CA ASP A 156 -33.76 27.70 13.17
C ASP A 156 -33.68 28.75 14.29
N CYS A 157 -33.10 29.94 14.00
CA CYS A 157 -32.96 31.09 14.90
C CYS A 157 -32.32 30.77 16.26
N LYS A 158 -31.50 29.71 16.32
CA LYS A 158 -30.72 29.29 17.51
C LYS A 158 -29.31 29.89 17.48
N PRO A 159 -28.71 30.20 18.65
CA PRO A 159 -27.34 30.68 18.73
C PRO A 159 -26.34 29.59 18.32
N ILE A 160 -25.47 29.92 17.37
CA ILE A 160 -24.44 29.02 16.84
C ILE A 160 -23.12 29.27 17.56
N GLN A 161 -22.61 30.50 17.48
CA GLN A 161 -21.29 30.86 18.00
C GLN A 161 -21.15 32.38 18.22
N THR A 162 -20.17 32.77 19.02
CA THR A 162 -19.80 34.19 19.20
C THR A 162 -18.74 34.57 18.15
N VAL A 163 -19.01 35.64 17.42
CA VAL A 163 -18.20 36.13 16.31
C VAL A 163 -17.74 37.55 16.62
N TYR A 164 -16.44 37.79 16.52
CA TYR A 164 -15.84 39.11 16.58
C TYR A 164 -15.85 39.73 15.18
N CYS A 165 -16.55 40.85 15.03
CA CYS A 165 -16.72 41.53 13.75
C CYS A 165 -15.91 42.82 13.74
N VAL A 166 -15.20 43.07 12.64
CA VAL A 166 -14.37 44.28 12.48
C VAL A 166 -14.69 44.94 11.14
N LEU A 167 -15.15 46.19 11.18
CA LEU A 167 -15.40 47.03 10.02
C LEU A 167 -14.14 47.78 9.63
N LEU A 168 -13.64 47.53 8.42
CA LEU A 168 -12.53 48.24 7.78
C LEU A 168 -13.08 49.18 6.70
N ASP A 169 -12.25 50.12 6.23
CA ASP A 169 -12.64 51.05 5.15
C ASP A 169 -13.12 50.37 3.86
N GLU A 170 -12.58 49.19 3.53
CA GLU A 170 -12.87 48.49 2.26
C GLU A 170 -13.72 47.23 2.42
N GLY A 171 -13.91 46.73 3.64
CA GLY A 171 -14.58 45.46 3.88
C GLY A 171 -14.94 45.18 5.35
N LEU A 172 -15.79 44.19 5.55
CA LEU A 172 -16.23 43.71 6.86
C LEU A 172 -15.62 42.33 7.14
N MET A 173 -14.86 42.23 8.23
CA MET A 173 -14.15 41.02 8.65
C MET A 173 -14.89 40.29 9.76
N PHE A 174 -14.85 38.94 9.72
CA PHE A 174 -15.42 38.05 10.73
C PHE A 174 -14.34 37.11 11.30
N ALA A 175 -14.32 36.96 12.62
CA ALA A 175 -13.47 36.01 13.34
C ALA A 175 -14.28 35.24 14.41
N THR A 176 -14.11 33.93 14.49
CA THR A 176 -14.86 33.08 15.44
C THR A 176 -14.10 32.87 16.74
N LYS A 177 -14.80 32.84 17.88
CA LYS A 177 -14.18 32.62 19.19
C LYS A 177 -13.72 31.17 19.35
N VAL A 178 -12.48 30.96 19.82
CA VAL A 178 -11.91 29.62 20.04
C VAL A 178 -12.06 29.26 21.52
N GLU A 179 -12.86 28.23 21.84
CA GLU A 179 -13.22 27.90 23.24
C GLU A 179 -12.07 27.37 24.11
N ASN A 180 -10.93 26.97 23.53
CA ASN A 180 -9.81 26.31 24.23
C ASN A 180 -8.44 27.01 24.09
N SER A 181 -8.40 28.32 23.78
CA SER A 181 -7.13 29.05 23.66
C SER A 181 -6.47 29.33 25.02
N ARG A 182 -5.31 28.73 25.29
CA ARG A 182 -4.40 29.15 26.38
C ARG A 182 -3.37 30.14 25.83
N GLY A 183 -3.77 31.40 25.69
CA GLY A 183 -2.94 32.49 25.15
C GLY A 183 -3.76 33.76 24.87
N PRO A 184 -3.12 34.87 24.46
CA PRO A 184 -3.80 36.13 24.19
C PRO A 184 -4.67 36.11 22.90
N MET A 185 -4.39 35.18 21.98
CA MET A 185 -5.19 34.95 20.76
C MET A 185 -6.44 34.14 21.07
N GLN A 186 -7.60 34.81 21.17
CA GLN A 186 -8.89 34.22 21.55
C GLN A 186 -9.83 34.00 20.35
N TYR A 187 -9.47 34.53 19.18
CA TYR A 187 -10.30 34.50 17.98
C TYR A 187 -9.51 33.95 16.79
N ARG A 188 -10.20 33.26 15.88
CA ARG A 188 -9.63 32.76 14.62
C ARG A 188 -10.30 33.44 13.43
N TYR A 189 -9.48 34.00 12.53
CA TYR A 189 -9.96 34.63 11.30
C TYR A 189 -10.80 33.67 10.46
N GLN A 190 -11.96 34.13 9.98
CA GLN A 190 -12.86 33.34 9.15
C GLN A 190 -12.94 33.87 7.70
N ALA A 191 -13.32 35.14 7.52
CA ALA A 191 -13.51 35.74 6.20
C ALA A 191 -13.52 37.27 6.24
N LEU A 192 -13.21 37.90 5.10
CA LEU A 192 -13.33 39.34 4.83
C LEU A 192 -14.23 39.51 3.60
N TYR A 193 -15.26 40.34 3.71
CA TYR A 193 -16.19 40.65 2.61
C TYR A 193 -16.09 42.11 2.21
N GLU A 194 -15.96 42.37 0.92
CA GLU A 194 -15.92 43.73 0.37
C GLU A 194 -17.28 44.43 0.53
N LEU A 195 -17.26 45.73 0.83
CA LEU A 195 -18.45 46.54 1.08
C LEU A 195 -19.45 46.58 -0.10
N ASP A 196 -18.99 46.35 -1.33
CA ASP A 196 -19.80 46.48 -2.55
C ASP A 196 -20.80 45.33 -2.71
N ASN A 197 -20.47 44.15 -2.18
CA ASN A 197 -21.28 42.92 -2.30
C ASN A 197 -22.13 42.64 -1.06
N LEU A 198 -22.15 43.58 -0.10
CA LEU A 198 -22.87 43.47 1.16
C LEU A 198 -24.26 44.12 1.06
N ALA A 199 -25.33 43.46 1.48
CA ALA A 199 -26.64 44.10 1.72
C ALA A 199 -27.15 43.82 3.12
N MET A 200 -27.51 44.86 3.86
CA MET A 200 -27.93 44.78 5.25
C MET A 200 -29.45 44.87 5.34
N VAL A 201 -30.09 43.89 5.97
CA VAL A 201 -31.53 43.86 6.18
C VAL A 201 -31.83 43.87 7.67
N ASN A 202 -32.45 44.95 8.14
CA ASN A 202 -32.93 45.04 9.51
C ASN A 202 -34.11 44.07 9.72
N VAL A 203 -33.97 43.12 10.66
CA VAL A 203 -35.02 42.13 10.96
C VAL A 203 -36.00 42.72 11.97
N LYS A 204 -37.30 42.57 11.71
CA LYS A 204 -38.39 42.97 12.63
C LYS A 204 -38.31 42.14 13.90
N GLU A 205 -38.46 42.79 15.06
CA GLU A 205 -38.37 42.14 16.36
C GLU A 205 -39.51 41.12 16.55
N GLU A 206 -39.16 39.89 16.93
CA GLU A 206 -40.10 38.82 17.24
C GLU A 206 -39.76 38.25 18.63
N LEU A 207 -40.70 37.54 19.28
CA LEU A 207 -40.59 37.15 20.70
C LEU A 207 -39.29 36.38 21.06
N SER A 208 -38.65 35.72 20.10
CA SER A 208 -37.40 34.95 20.27
C SER A 208 -36.14 35.65 19.74
N ILE A 209 -36.24 36.74 18.97
CA ILE A 209 -35.10 37.43 18.34
C ILE A 209 -35.20 38.92 18.62
N LYS A 210 -34.33 39.42 19.51
CA LYS A 210 -34.22 40.85 19.84
C LYS A 210 -32.90 41.40 19.31
N ASN A 211 -32.92 42.62 18.79
CA ASN A 211 -31.72 43.34 18.33
C ASN A 211 -30.88 42.63 17.25
N ALA A 212 -31.52 41.99 16.27
CA ALA A 212 -30.82 41.27 15.19
C ALA A 212 -30.91 41.95 13.81
N PHE A 213 -29.90 41.76 12.97
CA PHE A 213 -29.89 42.16 11.55
C PHE A 213 -29.34 41.03 10.68
N LYS A 214 -29.75 40.99 9.41
CA LYS A 214 -29.24 40.04 8.41
C LYS A 214 -28.22 40.72 7.50
N VAL A 215 -27.13 40.02 7.23
CA VAL A 215 -26.10 40.39 6.25
C VAL A 215 -26.24 39.45 5.07
N LEU A 216 -26.57 39.99 3.91
CA LEU A 216 -26.63 39.28 2.64
C LEU A 216 -25.28 39.48 1.94
N MET A 217 -24.56 38.38 1.72
CA MET A 217 -23.21 38.35 1.13
C MET A 217 -23.22 37.26 0.05
N PHE A 218 -23.53 37.57 -1.21
CA PHE A 218 -23.73 36.53 -2.23
C PHE A 218 -22.55 35.54 -2.28
N PRO A 219 -22.77 34.21 -2.16
CA PRO A 219 -24.05 33.48 -2.14
C PRO A 219 -24.64 33.18 -0.74
N GLU A 220 -24.04 33.65 0.35
CA GLU A 220 -24.41 33.40 1.75
C GLU A 220 -25.33 34.47 2.37
N VAL A 221 -26.16 34.06 3.34
CA VAL A 221 -26.93 34.96 4.21
C VAL A 221 -26.60 34.60 5.65
N ARG A 222 -26.25 35.58 6.48
CA ARG A 222 -25.96 35.38 7.91
C ARG A 222 -26.83 36.28 8.79
N LEU A 223 -27.24 35.78 9.94
CA LEU A 223 -28.09 36.49 10.91
C LEU A 223 -27.27 36.75 12.19
N PHE A 224 -27.15 38.01 12.59
CA PHE A 224 -26.40 38.40 13.79
C PHE A 224 -27.30 39.08 14.81
N GLN A 225 -27.10 38.74 16.07
CA GLN A 225 -27.76 39.33 17.22
C GLN A 225 -26.78 40.18 18.02
N CYS A 226 -27.10 41.45 18.21
CA CYS A 226 -26.33 42.38 19.02
C CYS A 226 -26.78 42.33 20.50
N PRO A 227 -25.87 42.57 21.46
CA PRO A 227 -26.20 42.58 22.88
C PRO A 227 -27.19 43.71 23.25
N THR A 228 -27.16 44.85 22.56
CA THR A 228 -28.02 46.01 22.82
C THR A 228 -28.64 46.60 21.55
N ALA A 229 -29.80 47.26 21.68
CA ALA A 229 -30.46 47.94 20.58
C ALA A 229 -29.66 49.14 20.05
N THR A 230 -28.85 49.76 20.93
CA THR A 230 -27.93 50.85 20.60
C THR A 230 -26.79 50.35 19.74
N ALA A 231 -26.15 49.22 20.10
CA ALA A 231 -25.09 48.61 19.30
C ALA A 231 -25.59 48.24 17.88
N LYS A 232 -26.79 47.66 17.76
CA LYS A 232 -27.41 47.37 16.45
C LYS A 232 -27.56 48.63 15.58
N LYS A 233 -28.04 49.74 16.16
CA LYS A 233 -28.19 51.01 15.44
C LYS A 233 -26.83 51.58 15.04
N GLU A 234 -25.83 51.48 15.90
CA GLU A 234 -24.47 51.94 15.64
C GLU A 234 -23.82 51.17 14.49
N TRP A 235 -23.94 49.83 14.49
CA TRP A 235 -23.46 48.97 13.40
C TRP A 235 -24.07 49.31 12.05
N LEU A 236 -25.40 49.46 11.97
CA LEU A 236 -26.08 49.83 10.72
C LEU A 236 -25.63 51.22 10.24
N THR A 237 -25.52 52.18 11.16
CA THR A 237 -25.12 53.56 10.82
C THR A 237 -23.67 53.63 10.34
N LYS A 238 -22.73 52.94 11.01
CA LYS A 238 -21.31 52.95 10.65
C LYS A 238 -21.04 52.22 9.33
N ILE A 239 -21.75 51.12 9.05
CA ILE A 239 -21.64 50.41 7.75
C ILE A 239 -22.20 51.30 6.62
N ASP A 240 -23.34 51.96 6.82
CA ASP A 240 -23.91 52.87 5.82
C ASP A 240 -23.00 54.09 5.57
N GLN A 241 -22.36 54.62 6.62
CA GLN A 241 -21.35 55.68 6.50
C GLN A 241 -20.11 55.21 5.72
N ALA A 242 -19.60 54.01 6.01
CA ALA A 242 -18.46 53.43 5.29
C ALA A 242 -18.77 53.24 3.80
N LYS A 243 -19.97 52.74 3.46
CA LYS A 243 -20.43 52.61 2.07
C LYS A 243 -20.55 53.94 1.34
N LYS A 244 -21.12 54.96 1.99
CA LYS A 244 -21.23 56.31 1.41
C LYS A 244 -19.86 56.94 1.16
N LYS A 245 -18.93 56.79 2.10
CA LYS A 245 -17.54 57.27 2.00
C LYS A 245 -16.78 56.61 0.83
N LYS A 246 -17.03 55.32 0.58
CA LYS A 246 -16.47 54.58 -0.57
C LYS A 246 -17.08 55.03 -1.90
N LEU A 247 -18.40 55.22 -1.98
CA LEU A 247 -19.09 55.71 -3.19
C LEU A 247 -18.59 57.09 -3.64
N SER A 248 -18.41 58.03 -2.69
CA SER A 248 -17.89 59.37 -2.99
C SER A 248 -16.44 59.38 -3.47
N SER A 249 -15.65 58.35 -3.13
CA SER A 249 -14.28 58.18 -3.61
C SER A 249 -14.22 57.60 -5.04
N PHE A 250 -15.24 56.81 -5.42
CA PHE A 250 -15.37 56.19 -6.74
C PHE A 250 -15.90 57.15 -7.81
N GLU A 251 -16.76 58.12 -7.44
CA GLU A 251 -17.27 59.17 -8.34
C GLU A 251 -16.18 60.14 -8.86
N HIS A 252 -14.99 60.17 -8.26
CA HIS A 252 -13.86 60.99 -8.74
C HIS A 252 -12.94 60.27 -9.75
N LEU A 253 -13.08 58.95 -9.94
CA LEU A 253 -12.21 58.13 -10.81
C LEU A 253 -12.90 57.65 -12.11
N SER A 254 -14.23 57.66 -12.17
CA SER A 254 -15.00 57.24 -13.36
C SER A 254 -15.43 58.38 -14.30
N ALA A 255 -14.93 59.61 -14.12
CA ALA A 255 -15.20 60.75 -15.00
C ALA A 255 -14.20 60.91 -16.16
N LEU A 256 -13.43 59.86 -16.47
CA LEU A 256 -12.60 59.78 -17.67
C LEU A 256 -12.90 58.46 -18.38
N GLN A 257 -13.52 58.60 -19.57
CA GLN A 257 -13.49 57.66 -20.68
C GLN A 257 -14.69 56.70 -20.84
N GLU A 258 -15.80 57.22 -21.37
CA GLU A 258 -16.76 56.42 -22.14
C GLU A 258 -17.05 57.08 -23.50
N ALA A 259 -16.66 56.38 -24.57
CA ALA A 259 -17.22 56.52 -25.90
C ALA A 259 -18.02 55.22 -26.17
N PRO A 260 -19.30 55.27 -26.56
CA PRO A 260 -20.06 54.05 -26.85
C PRO A 260 -19.91 53.66 -28.31
N ASN A 261 -19.54 52.40 -28.54
CA ASN A 261 -19.72 51.71 -29.82
C ASN A 261 -20.97 50.81 -29.76
N PRO A 262 -21.59 50.54 -30.92
CA PRO A 262 -22.97 50.07 -31.06
C PRO A 262 -23.09 48.56 -31.25
N PHE A 263 -24.34 48.06 -31.17
CA PHE A 263 -24.83 46.69 -31.44
C PHE A 263 -24.86 45.74 -30.23
N ASP A 264 -26.04 45.61 -29.61
CA ASP A 264 -26.91 44.44 -29.78
C ASP A 264 -28.19 44.60 -28.93
N ASP A 265 -29.32 44.87 -29.61
CA ASP A 265 -30.68 44.81 -29.06
C ASP A 265 -31.47 43.84 -29.94
N ASP A 266 -31.79 42.67 -29.38
CA ASP A 266 -32.61 41.63 -30.00
C ASP A 266 -34.04 41.77 -29.48
N GLY A 267 -34.89 42.34 -30.32
CA GLY A 267 -36.31 42.52 -30.03
C GLY A 267 -37.10 42.62 -31.33
N ASN A 268 -37.53 41.48 -31.88
CA ASN A 268 -38.49 41.44 -32.97
C ASN A 268 -39.87 40.97 -32.47
N PRO A 269 -40.88 41.86 -32.38
CA PRO A 269 -42.22 41.55 -31.90
C PRO A 269 -43.23 41.63 -33.05
N PHE A 270 -43.42 40.58 -33.86
CA PHE A 270 -44.60 40.46 -34.73
C PHE A 270 -44.83 39.00 -35.15
N LYS A 271 -45.85 38.36 -34.55
CA LYS A 271 -47.05 37.84 -35.25
C LYS A 271 -47.89 36.93 -34.37
N GLU A 272 -49.12 37.38 -34.08
CA GLU A 272 -50.23 36.59 -33.55
C GLU A 272 -51.06 35.95 -34.68
N ASP A 273 -51.59 34.77 -34.35
CA ASP A 273 -52.86 34.12 -34.71
C ASP A 273 -53.35 33.98 -36.18
N ASP A 274 -53.63 32.72 -36.59
CA ASP A 274 -55.04 32.25 -36.70
C ASP A 274 -55.21 30.74 -37.04
N SER A 275 -55.95 30.03 -36.16
CA SER A 275 -57.02 29.05 -36.46
C SER A 275 -56.67 27.55 -36.82
N PRO A 276 -57.62 26.58 -36.73
CA PRO A 276 -57.47 25.30 -36.01
C PRO A 276 -57.64 24.01 -36.86
N HIS A 277 -57.44 22.84 -36.22
CA HIS A 277 -57.72 21.46 -36.67
C HIS A 277 -56.75 20.79 -37.68
N LYS A 278 -56.00 19.79 -37.20
CA LYS A 278 -56.12 18.37 -37.59
C LYS A 278 -55.08 17.52 -36.86
N SER A 279 -55.53 16.61 -36.01
CA SER A 279 -54.78 15.43 -35.59
C SER A 279 -54.47 14.59 -36.84
N VAL A 280 -53.26 14.73 -37.39
CA VAL A 280 -52.73 13.78 -38.37
C VAL A 280 -52.41 12.49 -37.60
N PRO A 281 -52.97 11.32 -37.98
CA PRO A 281 -52.50 10.05 -37.43
C PRO A 281 -51.03 9.92 -37.81
N LEU A 282 -50.12 9.67 -36.84
CA LEU A 282 -48.76 9.27 -37.17
C LEU A 282 -48.80 7.95 -37.94
N GLU A 283 -48.73 8.02 -39.27
CA GLU A 283 -48.52 6.85 -40.13
C GLU A 283 -47.21 6.20 -39.73
N THR A 284 -47.27 4.89 -39.43
CA THR A 284 -46.07 4.11 -39.14
C THR A 284 -45.17 4.07 -40.37
N PRO A 285 -43.88 4.40 -40.27
CA PRO A 285 -42.98 4.40 -41.41
C PRO A 285 -42.93 3.05 -42.13
N THR A 286 -42.89 3.05 -43.45
CA THR A 286 -42.85 1.83 -44.29
C THR A 286 -41.67 0.92 -43.96
N TRP A 287 -40.50 1.49 -43.70
CA TRP A 287 -39.30 0.73 -43.28
C TRP A 287 -39.53 -0.09 -41.99
N LEU A 288 -40.40 0.37 -41.09
CA LEU A 288 -40.71 -0.33 -39.84
C LEU A 288 -41.66 -1.52 -40.09
N LEU A 289 -42.49 -1.44 -41.13
CA LEU A 289 -43.39 -2.52 -41.54
C LEU A 289 -42.64 -3.66 -42.22
N GLU A 290 -41.62 -3.34 -43.02
CA GLU A 290 -40.76 -4.29 -43.76
C GLU A 290 -39.67 -4.91 -42.88
N LEU A 291 -39.29 -4.23 -41.80
CA LEU A 291 -38.21 -4.64 -40.89
C LEU A 291 -38.27 -6.10 -40.39
N PRO A 292 -39.43 -6.66 -40.01
CA PRO A 292 -39.50 -8.04 -39.56
C PRO A 292 -39.06 -9.04 -40.64
N GLU A 293 -39.37 -8.78 -41.90
CA GLU A 293 -38.96 -9.63 -43.04
C GLU A 293 -37.47 -9.45 -43.33
N GLU A 294 -36.96 -8.21 -43.27
CA GLU A 294 -35.52 -7.93 -43.39
C GLU A 294 -34.70 -8.63 -42.29
N LEU A 295 -35.23 -8.69 -41.06
CA LEU A 295 -34.61 -9.42 -39.95
C LEU A 295 -34.57 -10.92 -40.23
N ASP A 296 -35.64 -11.50 -40.78
CA ASP A 296 -35.69 -12.92 -41.13
C ASP A 296 -34.63 -13.26 -42.20
N VAL A 297 -34.46 -12.38 -43.21
CA VAL A 297 -33.39 -12.50 -44.22
C VAL A 297 -32.00 -12.39 -43.59
N CYS A 298 -31.77 -11.40 -42.72
CA CYS A 298 -30.48 -11.23 -42.04
C CYS A 298 -30.13 -12.42 -41.15
N ILE A 299 -31.12 -13.00 -40.45
CA ILE A 299 -30.96 -14.19 -39.63
C ILE A 299 -30.62 -15.41 -40.51
N ALA A 300 -31.32 -15.61 -41.62
CA ALA A 300 -31.08 -16.70 -42.55
C ALA A 300 -29.68 -16.64 -43.19
N LEU A 301 -29.21 -15.44 -43.56
CA LEU A 301 -27.88 -15.21 -44.16
C LEU A 301 -26.74 -15.12 -43.12
N ARG A 302 -27.04 -15.30 -41.82
CA ARG A 302 -26.09 -15.15 -40.70
C ARG A 302 -25.41 -13.78 -40.62
N LEU A 303 -26.09 -12.73 -41.11
CA LEU A 303 -25.65 -11.33 -40.98
C LEU A 303 -26.09 -10.78 -39.61
N PHE A 304 -25.59 -11.39 -38.54
CA PHE A 304 -26.06 -11.14 -37.18
C PHE A 304 -25.78 -9.71 -36.68
N GLU A 305 -24.65 -9.10 -37.08
CA GLU A 305 -24.30 -7.72 -36.72
C GLU A 305 -25.31 -6.72 -37.29
N LYS A 306 -25.69 -6.89 -38.57
CA LYS A 306 -26.71 -6.07 -39.22
C LYS A 306 -28.10 -6.28 -38.59
N ALA A 307 -28.44 -7.53 -38.25
CA ALA A 307 -29.71 -7.82 -37.58
C ALA A 307 -29.82 -7.08 -36.23
N VAL A 308 -28.73 -6.98 -35.47
CA VAL A 308 -28.71 -6.23 -34.20
C VAL A 308 -28.82 -4.73 -34.42
N GLU A 309 -28.14 -4.17 -35.41
CA GLU A 309 -28.27 -2.75 -35.78
C GLU A 309 -29.72 -2.38 -36.12
N LEU A 310 -30.39 -3.22 -36.92
CA LEU A 310 -31.81 -3.07 -37.25
C LEU A 310 -32.70 -3.16 -36.00
N ILE A 311 -32.44 -4.11 -35.09
CA ILE A 311 -33.17 -4.24 -33.82
C ILE A 311 -32.98 -3.00 -32.93
N HIS A 312 -31.76 -2.46 -32.83
CA HIS A 312 -31.48 -1.24 -32.06
C HIS A 312 -32.18 -0.02 -32.64
N ARG A 313 -32.11 0.15 -33.97
CA ARG A 313 -32.82 1.22 -34.70
C ARG A 313 -34.33 1.15 -34.47
N ALA A 314 -34.90 -0.05 -34.54
CA ALA A 314 -36.33 -0.26 -34.30
C ALA A 314 -36.72 0.04 -32.85
N ASN A 315 -35.91 -0.41 -31.89
CA ASN A 315 -36.17 -0.17 -30.48
C ASN A 315 -36.07 1.31 -30.09
N ALA A 316 -35.13 2.06 -30.68
CA ALA A 316 -35.05 3.52 -30.51
C ALA A 316 -36.30 4.22 -31.04
N HIS A 317 -36.77 3.84 -32.22
CA HIS A 317 -38.00 4.38 -32.80
C HIS A 317 -39.24 4.02 -31.97
N CYS A 318 -39.35 2.76 -31.52
CA CYS A 318 -40.43 2.32 -30.65
C CYS A 318 -40.43 3.02 -29.28
N ALA A 319 -39.26 3.41 -28.77
CA ALA A 319 -39.12 4.18 -27.53
C ALA A 319 -39.55 5.64 -27.69
N ALA A 320 -39.34 6.25 -28.87
CA ALA A 320 -39.77 7.61 -29.17
C ALA A 320 -41.31 7.73 -29.31
N PHE A 321 -42.00 6.65 -29.72
CA PHE A 321 -43.45 6.64 -29.95
C PHE A 321 -44.20 5.56 -29.15
N PRO A 322 -44.17 5.59 -27.80
CA PRO A 322 -44.70 4.50 -26.96
C PRO A 322 -46.23 4.43 -26.91
N ARG A 323 -46.93 5.48 -27.33
CA ARG A 323 -48.40 5.59 -27.32
C ARG A 323 -49.08 5.10 -28.60
N ASN A 324 -48.33 4.79 -29.66
CA ASN A 324 -48.88 4.32 -30.94
C ASN A 324 -49.11 2.79 -30.91
N THR A 325 -50.34 2.34 -31.14
CA THR A 325 -50.74 0.92 -31.10
C THR A 325 -50.07 0.09 -32.19
N ALA A 326 -49.95 0.61 -33.42
CA ALA A 326 -49.30 -0.08 -34.53
C ALA A 326 -47.80 -0.28 -34.27
N VAL A 327 -47.13 0.69 -33.64
CA VAL A 327 -45.73 0.59 -33.20
C VAL A 327 -45.56 -0.49 -32.12
N ARG A 328 -46.54 -0.64 -31.22
CA ARG A 328 -46.53 -1.69 -30.18
C ARG A 328 -46.65 -3.09 -30.79
N ASP A 329 -47.52 -3.29 -31.77
CA ASP A 329 -47.68 -4.60 -32.44
C ASP A 329 -46.42 -4.99 -33.23
N ILE A 330 -45.81 -4.02 -33.94
CA ILE A 330 -44.55 -4.24 -34.65
C ILE A 330 -43.41 -4.55 -33.67
N LYS A 331 -43.36 -3.85 -32.53
CA LYS A 331 -42.38 -4.13 -31.47
C LYS A 331 -42.45 -5.57 -30.98
N ILE A 332 -43.65 -6.12 -30.76
CA ILE A 332 -43.81 -7.54 -30.37
C ILE A 332 -43.23 -8.49 -31.43
N ARG A 333 -43.45 -8.19 -32.72
CA ARG A 333 -42.90 -8.98 -33.84
C ARG A 333 -41.37 -8.92 -33.91
N ILE A 334 -40.78 -7.75 -33.66
CA ILE A 334 -39.33 -7.56 -33.58
C ILE A 334 -38.76 -8.29 -32.36
N ASP A 335 -39.39 -8.18 -31.20
CA ASP A 335 -38.97 -8.85 -29.96
C ASP A 335 -38.99 -10.38 -30.11
N ASN A 336 -39.96 -10.94 -30.83
CA ASN A 336 -40.01 -12.37 -31.13
C ASN A 336 -38.83 -12.81 -32.02
N ARG A 337 -38.47 -12.03 -33.03
CA ARG A 337 -37.30 -12.29 -33.89
C ARG A 337 -35.98 -12.09 -33.16
N ALA A 338 -35.90 -11.10 -32.28
CA ALA A 338 -34.77 -10.93 -31.37
C ALA A 338 -34.60 -12.16 -30.45
N LYS A 339 -35.70 -12.74 -29.92
CA LYS A 339 -35.67 -14.01 -29.17
C LYS A 339 -35.20 -15.18 -30.04
N GLN A 340 -35.66 -15.28 -31.29
CA GLN A 340 -35.21 -16.32 -32.23
C GLN A 340 -33.70 -16.19 -32.52
N LEU A 341 -33.21 -14.99 -32.80
CA LEU A 341 -31.78 -14.69 -32.99
C LEU A 341 -30.97 -15.10 -31.74
N VAL A 342 -31.43 -14.74 -30.54
CA VAL A 342 -30.78 -15.16 -29.28
C VAL A 342 -30.74 -16.69 -29.16
N ASN A 343 -31.79 -17.41 -29.56
CA ASN A 343 -31.83 -18.86 -29.51
C ASN A 343 -30.84 -19.47 -30.51
N ILE A 344 -30.80 -18.99 -31.76
CA ILE A 344 -29.86 -19.46 -32.79
C ILE A 344 -28.41 -19.27 -32.31
N LEU A 345 -28.06 -18.07 -31.85
CA LEU A 345 -26.72 -17.77 -31.31
C LEU A 345 -26.39 -18.63 -30.08
N SER A 346 -27.38 -18.92 -29.24
CA SER A 346 -27.19 -19.81 -28.10
C SER A 346 -26.89 -21.24 -28.54
N GLU A 347 -27.58 -21.77 -29.55
CA GLU A 347 -27.30 -23.10 -30.13
C GLU A 347 -25.95 -23.14 -30.86
N GLU A 348 -25.49 -22.03 -31.45
CA GLU A 348 -24.15 -21.93 -32.04
C GLU A 348 -23.01 -21.97 -31.02
N LEU A 349 -23.27 -21.47 -29.81
CA LEU A 349 -22.28 -21.47 -28.72
C LEU A 349 -22.36 -22.73 -27.86
N LYS A 350 -23.46 -23.49 -27.91
CA LYS A 350 -23.59 -24.74 -27.18
C LYS A 350 -22.57 -25.76 -27.68
N VAL A 351 -22.04 -26.51 -26.73
CA VAL A 351 -21.15 -27.64 -26.98
C VAL A 351 -22.02 -28.84 -27.35
N SER A 352 -22.00 -29.25 -28.61
CA SER A 352 -22.61 -30.49 -29.08
C SER A 352 -21.53 -31.46 -29.57
N PRO A 353 -21.71 -32.78 -29.41
CA PRO A 353 -20.74 -33.79 -29.82
C PRO A 353 -20.50 -33.81 -31.34
N ASP A 354 -21.50 -33.41 -32.12
CA ASP A 354 -21.46 -33.43 -33.60
C ASP A 354 -20.80 -32.20 -34.22
N ARG A 355 -20.49 -31.16 -33.42
CA ARG A 355 -19.95 -29.89 -33.92
C ARG A 355 -18.49 -29.77 -33.54
N SER A 356 -17.66 -29.70 -34.57
CA SER A 356 -16.21 -29.53 -34.42
C SER A 356 -15.89 -28.29 -33.57
N LEU A 357 -15.16 -28.47 -32.47
CA LEU A 357 -14.65 -27.40 -31.60
C LEU A 357 -13.47 -26.62 -32.26
N HIS A 358 -13.28 -26.75 -33.58
CA HIS A 358 -12.24 -26.06 -34.32
C HIS A 358 -12.47 -24.53 -34.33
N GLY A 359 -11.39 -23.77 -34.16
CA GLY A 359 -11.38 -22.31 -34.27
C GLY A 359 -11.16 -21.52 -32.96
N GLY A 360 -10.97 -22.21 -31.82
CA GLY A 360 -10.56 -21.57 -30.57
C GLY A 360 -11.60 -20.61 -29.94
N PRO A 361 -11.23 -19.87 -28.89
CA PRO A 361 -12.08 -18.82 -28.30
C PRO A 361 -12.45 -17.72 -29.31
N ARG A 362 -11.59 -17.48 -30.30
CA ARG A 362 -11.77 -16.48 -31.36
C ARG A 362 -13.01 -16.76 -32.22
N ALA A 363 -13.28 -18.02 -32.56
CA ALA A 363 -14.46 -18.39 -33.36
C ALA A 363 -15.79 -18.10 -32.64
N ALA A 364 -15.80 -18.21 -31.30
CA ALA A 364 -16.98 -17.92 -30.49
C ALA A 364 -17.20 -16.41 -30.26
N ARG A 365 -16.15 -15.58 -30.38
CA ARG A 365 -16.19 -14.16 -30.06
C ARG A 365 -17.29 -13.39 -30.81
N LYS A 366 -17.47 -13.65 -32.11
CA LYS A 366 -18.47 -12.93 -32.93
C LYS A 366 -19.88 -13.14 -32.38
N ALA A 367 -20.29 -14.40 -32.18
CA ALA A 367 -21.60 -14.73 -31.64
C ALA A 367 -21.80 -14.20 -30.21
N VAL A 368 -20.74 -14.20 -29.38
CA VAL A 368 -20.77 -13.61 -28.03
C VAL A 368 -20.97 -12.10 -28.09
N GLY A 369 -20.25 -11.39 -28.96
CA GLY A 369 -20.37 -9.93 -29.12
C GLY A 369 -21.79 -9.52 -29.52
N VAL A 370 -22.41 -10.25 -30.45
CA VAL A 370 -23.80 -10.04 -30.86
C VAL A 370 -24.77 -10.26 -29.68
N LEU A 371 -24.57 -11.31 -28.88
CA LEU A 371 -25.41 -11.54 -27.68
C LEU A 371 -25.23 -10.46 -26.60
N VAL A 372 -24.02 -9.93 -26.45
CA VAL A 372 -23.73 -8.81 -25.53
C VAL A 372 -24.45 -7.55 -26.00
N GLN A 373 -24.43 -7.23 -27.30
CA GLN A 373 -25.17 -6.10 -27.88
C GLN A 373 -26.69 -6.24 -27.74
N LEU A 374 -27.21 -7.47 -27.69
CA LEU A 374 -28.63 -7.78 -27.41
C LEU A 374 -28.98 -7.73 -25.90
N GLY A 375 -28.06 -7.31 -25.03
CA GLY A 375 -28.26 -7.23 -23.59
C GLY A 375 -28.30 -8.60 -22.88
N LYS A 376 -27.78 -9.66 -23.51
CA LYS A 376 -27.73 -11.04 -22.96
C LYS A 376 -26.34 -11.43 -22.45
N SER A 377 -25.59 -10.49 -21.86
CA SER A 377 -24.20 -10.67 -21.46
C SER A 377 -23.95 -11.85 -20.51
N SER A 378 -24.79 -12.07 -19.50
CA SER A 378 -24.65 -13.19 -18.56
C SER A 378 -24.80 -14.56 -19.24
N LYS A 379 -25.79 -14.69 -20.13
CA LYS A 379 -26.00 -15.91 -20.93
C LYS A 379 -24.85 -16.13 -21.92
N ALA A 380 -24.38 -15.06 -22.58
CA ALA A 380 -23.25 -15.12 -23.49
C ALA A 380 -21.96 -15.57 -22.78
N CYS A 381 -21.69 -15.01 -21.60
CA CYS A 381 -20.54 -15.35 -20.77
C CYS A 381 -20.56 -16.83 -20.36
N SER A 382 -21.69 -17.30 -19.80
CA SER A 382 -21.78 -18.71 -19.36
C SER A 382 -21.61 -19.70 -20.51
N LEU A 383 -22.19 -19.42 -21.69
CA LEU A 383 -22.02 -20.27 -22.88
C LEU A 383 -20.58 -20.22 -23.40
N PHE A 384 -19.95 -19.04 -23.45
CA PHE A 384 -18.57 -18.87 -23.88
C PHE A 384 -17.60 -19.66 -23.00
N LEU A 385 -17.69 -19.50 -21.68
CA LEU A 385 -16.82 -20.19 -20.72
C LEU A 385 -17.04 -21.70 -20.73
N LYS A 386 -18.30 -22.15 -20.85
CA LYS A 386 -18.63 -23.58 -20.98
C LYS A 386 -18.02 -24.21 -22.24
N ARG A 387 -18.03 -23.47 -23.36
CA ARG A 387 -17.37 -23.89 -24.59
C ARG A 387 -15.86 -23.94 -24.44
N CYS A 388 -15.25 -22.95 -23.80
CA CYS A 388 -13.81 -22.93 -23.53
C CYS A 388 -13.38 -24.09 -22.63
N SER A 389 -14.15 -24.43 -21.59
CA SER A 389 -13.91 -25.63 -20.77
C SER A 389 -13.97 -26.94 -21.57
N ALA A 390 -14.95 -27.10 -22.46
CA ALA A 390 -15.06 -28.30 -23.28
C ALA A 390 -13.86 -28.45 -24.22
N MET A 391 -13.44 -27.35 -24.84
CA MET A 391 -12.27 -27.30 -25.70
C MET A 391 -10.98 -27.60 -24.94
N LEU A 392 -10.77 -26.98 -23.77
CA LEU A 392 -9.62 -27.25 -22.90
C LEU A 392 -9.57 -28.73 -22.52
N LYS A 393 -10.70 -29.31 -22.10
CA LYS A 393 -10.80 -30.72 -21.73
C LYS A 393 -10.49 -31.64 -22.91
N GLN A 394 -10.91 -31.29 -24.13
CA GLN A 394 -10.58 -32.06 -25.33
C GLN A 394 -9.08 -31.97 -25.66
N ASN A 395 -8.51 -30.76 -25.65
CA ASN A 395 -7.10 -30.54 -25.94
C ASN A 395 -6.19 -31.26 -24.95
N MET A 396 -6.53 -31.23 -23.66
CA MET A 396 -5.80 -31.95 -22.62
C MET A 396 -5.90 -33.48 -22.79
N LYS A 397 -7.08 -34.01 -23.17
CA LYS A 397 -7.25 -35.44 -23.44
C LYS A 397 -6.49 -35.95 -24.66
N GLN A 398 -6.26 -35.08 -25.65
CA GLN A 398 -5.49 -35.44 -26.85
C GLN A 398 -3.99 -35.56 -26.56
N GLN A 399 -3.50 -34.98 -25.47
CA GLN A 399 -2.12 -35.16 -25.04
C GLN A 399 -1.96 -36.56 -24.45
N LYS A 400 -1.27 -37.44 -25.19
CA LYS A 400 -0.90 -38.76 -24.66
C LYS A 400 0.28 -38.63 -23.71
N ALA A 401 0.25 -39.39 -22.63
CA ALA A 401 1.36 -39.54 -21.70
C ALA A 401 2.45 -40.44 -22.33
N GLU A 402 3.17 -39.89 -23.30
CA GLU A 402 4.27 -40.57 -23.99
C GLU A 402 5.61 -39.88 -23.65
N GLY A 403 6.61 -40.68 -23.27
CA GLY A 403 7.96 -40.22 -22.94
C GLY A 403 8.18 -39.90 -21.46
N ALA A 404 9.19 -39.06 -21.18
CA ALA A 404 9.52 -38.64 -19.82
C ALA A 404 8.41 -37.79 -19.20
N THR A 405 8.17 -37.97 -17.90
CA THR A 405 7.14 -37.23 -17.15
C THR A 405 7.28 -35.72 -17.30
N THR A 406 8.50 -35.18 -17.25
CA THR A 406 8.77 -33.75 -17.41
C THR A 406 8.30 -33.22 -18.77
N SER A 407 8.63 -33.91 -19.86
CA SER A 407 8.23 -33.52 -21.22
C SER A 407 6.71 -33.59 -21.42
N TYR A 408 6.04 -34.58 -20.82
CA TYR A 408 4.58 -34.64 -20.86
C TYR A 408 3.94 -33.49 -20.08
N ILE A 409 4.44 -33.21 -18.86
CA ILE A 409 3.94 -32.12 -18.03
C ILE A 409 4.18 -30.76 -18.69
N GLU A 410 5.33 -30.53 -19.31
CA GLU A 410 5.63 -29.29 -20.02
C GLU A 410 4.62 -29.02 -21.14
N LYS A 411 4.31 -30.05 -21.95
CA LYS A 411 3.26 -29.97 -22.99
C LYS A 411 1.89 -29.69 -22.37
N LEU A 412 1.54 -30.38 -21.28
CA LEU A 412 0.26 -30.21 -20.58
C LEU A 412 0.11 -28.78 -20.03
N CYS A 413 1.16 -28.23 -19.41
CA CYS A 413 1.21 -26.85 -18.94
C CYS A 413 1.03 -25.88 -20.10
N SER A 414 1.80 -26.06 -21.18
CA SER A 414 1.73 -25.20 -22.36
C SER A 414 0.32 -25.14 -22.94
N VAL A 415 -0.34 -26.30 -23.11
CA VAL A 415 -1.73 -26.37 -23.60
C VAL A 415 -2.70 -25.65 -22.66
N PHE A 416 -2.58 -25.88 -21.34
CA PHE A 416 -3.46 -25.27 -20.35
C PHE A 416 -3.30 -23.74 -20.28
N PHE A 417 -2.09 -23.24 -20.02
CA PHE A 417 -1.84 -21.82 -19.82
C PHE A 417 -2.04 -21.00 -21.09
N THR A 418 -1.70 -21.56 -22.26
CA THR A 418 -2.00 -20.92 -23.56
C THR A 418 -3.51 -20.78 -23.75
N CYS A 419 -4.30 -21.82 -23.45
CA CYS A 419 -5.76 -21.76 -23.55
C CYS A 419 -6.37 -20.75 -22.58
N ILE A 420 -5.90 -20.68 -21.33
CA ILE A 420 -6.35 -19.68 -20.34
C ILE A 420 -6.04 -18.27 -20.84
N GLY A 421 -4.82 -18.04 -21.33
CA GLY A 421 -4.38 -16.75 -21.86
C GLY A 421 -5.15 -16.31 -23.11
N ASP A 422 -5.36 -17.22 -24.07
CA ASP A 422 -6.19 -16.95 -25.26
C ASP A 422 -7.64 -16.65 -24.88
N THR A 423 -8.20 -17.42 -23.95
CA THR A 423 -9.56 -17.18 -23.45
C THR A 423 -9.67 -15.81 -22.79
N GLY A 424 -8.69 -15.42 -21.98
CA GLY A 424 -8.64 -14.10 -21.34
C GLY A 424 -8.56 -12.95 -22.33
N ARG A 425 -7.69 -13.06 -23.36
CA ARG A 425 -7.57 -12.06 -24.43
C ARG A 425 -8.87 -11.89 -25.20
N GLU A 426 -9.51 -12.98 -25.59
CA GLU A 426 -10.75 -12.92 -26.37
C GLU A 426 -11.95 -12.53 -25.49
N PHE A 427 -11.95 -12.89 -24.20
CA PHE A 427 -12.94 -12.44 -23.22
C PHE A 427 -12.91 -10.91 -23.07
N ARG A 428 -11.73 -10.32 -22.88
CA ARG A 428 -11.58 -8.85 -22.76
C ARG A 428 -12.09 -8.12 -24.01
N LYS A 429 -11.85 -8.67 -25.20
CA LYS A 429 -12.37 -8.11 -26.46
C LYS A 429 -13.89 -8.22 -26.58
N ALA A 430 -14.49 -9.29 -26.05
CA ALA A 430 -15.94 -9.52 -26.13
C ALA A 430 -16.74 -8.76 -25.06
N PHE A 431 -16.13 -8.48 -23.90
CA PHE A 431 -16.79 -7.90 -22.72
C PHE A 431 -16.10 -6.61 -22.25
N ALA A 432 -16.04 -5.60 -23.12
CA ALA A 432 -15.26 -4.36 -22.90
C ALA A 432 -15.60 -3.56 -21.62
N ASN A 433 -16.80 -3.70 -21.06
CA ASN A 433 -17.24 -2.98 -19.84
C ASN A 433 -16.91 -3.71 -18.52
N ASN A 434 -15.99 -4.69 -18.53
CA ASN A 434 -15.76 -5.61 -17.40
C ASN A 434 -17.01 -6.36 -16.91
N ALA A 435 -18.09 -6.33 -17.71
CA ALA A 435 -19.30 -7.08 -17.46
C ALA A 435 -18.93 -8.57 -17.44
N CYS A 436 -19.28 -9.26 -16.35
CA CYS A 436 -18.96 -10.67 -16.11
C CYS A 436 -17.47 -11.00 -15.88
N ALA A 437 -16.60 -10.01 -15.57
CA ALA A 437 -15.20 -10.29 -15.22
C ALA A 437 -15.05 -11.27 -14.05
N SER A 438 -15.91 -11.16 -13.03
CA SER A 438 -15.95 -12.11 -11.90
C SER A 438 -16.22 -13.54 -12.34
N SER A 439 -17.08 -13.75 -13.34
CA SER A 439 -17.37 -15.08 -13.89
C SER A 439 -16.15 -15.68 -14.58
N TYR A 440 -15.34 -14.87 -15.27
CA TYR A 440 -14.08 -15.32 -15.86
C TYR A 440 -13.07 -15.72 -14.79
N ILE A 441 -12.92 -14.94 -13.71
CA ILE A 441 -12.00 -15.25 -12.61
C ILE A 441 -12.40 -16.56 -11.92
N ILE A 442 -13.69 -16.73 -11.61
CA ILE A 442 -14.22 -17.97 -11.00
C ILE A 442 -13.97 -19.17 -11.92
N TRP A 443 -14.20 -18.99 -13.23
CA TRP A 443 -13.94 -20.02 -14.21
C TRP A 443 -12.46 -20.39 -14.28
N ALA A 444 -11.55 -19.40 -14.33
CA ALA A 444 -10.11 -19.63 -14.42
C ALA A 444 -9.60 -20.36 -13.17
N LYS A 445 -10.08 -19.98 -11.98
CA LYS A 445 -9.81 -20.71 -10.73
C LYS A 445 -10.26 -22.17 -10.81
N LEU A 446 -11.50 -22.43 -11.24
CA LEU A 446 -12.03 -23.79 -11.37
C LEU A 446 -11.25 -24.62 -12.41
N GLN A 447 -10.82 -24.01 -13.52
CA GLN A 447 -9.98 -24.70 -14.50
C GLN A 447 -8.61 -25.05 -13.92
N LEU A 448 -8.01 -24.15 -13.13
CA LEU A 448 -6.74 -24.40 -12.45
C LEU A 448 -6.86 -25.53 -11.42
N GLU A 449 -7.93 -25.57 -10.63
CA GLU A 449 -8.19 -26.66 -9.68
C GLU A 449 -8.25 -28.02 -10.39
N GLN A 450 -8.98 -28.10 -11.51
CA GLN A 450 -9.07 -29.33 -12.32
C GLN A 450 -7.72 -29.69 -12.94
N PHE A 451 -6.97 -28.71 -13.42
CA PHE A 451 -5.61 -28.92 -13.94
C PHE A 451 -4.69 -29.48 -12.86
N VAL A 452 -4.65 -28.88 -11.66
CA VAL A 452 -3.80 -29.34 -10.56
C VAL A 452 -4.17 -30.76 -10.14
N GLN A 453 -5.46 -31.14 -10.14
CA GLN A 453 -5.86 -32.52 -9.88
C GLN A 453 -5.29 -33.52 -10.90
N ILE A 454 -5.24 -33.17 -12.18
CA ILE A 454 -4.65 -34.00 -13.24
C ILE A 454 -3.12 -34.04 -13.07
N PHE A 455 -2.51 -32.86 -12.92
CA PHE A 455 -1.08 -32.70 -12.68
C PHE A 455 -0.60 -33.56 -11.49
N SER A 456 -1.28 -33.45 -10.35
CA SER A 456 -0.91 -34.17 -9.13
C SER A 456 -0.96 -35.68 -9.30
N LYS A 457 -1.90 -36.21 -10.09
CA LYS A 457 -2.01 -37.66 -10.39
C LYS A 457 -0.86 -38.19 -11.24
N HIS A 458 -0.20 -37.34 -12.02
CA HIS A 458 0.95 -37.74 -12.84
C HIS A 458 2.28 -37.50 -12.13
N VAL A 459 2.38 -36.43 -11.34
CA VAL A 459 3.64 -36.01 -10.72
C VAL A 459 3.89 -36.66 -9.37
N PHE A 460 2.87 -36.77 -8.51
CA PHE A 460 3.03 -37.32 -7.16
C PHE A 460 2.71 -38.82 -7.11
N THR A 461 3.37 -39.57 -7.97
CA THR A 461 3.28 -41.04 -8.02
C THR A 461 4.56 -41.68 -7.52
N PRO A 462 4.52 -42.91 -6.96
CA PRO A 462 5.73 -43.58 -6.45
C PRO A 462 6.82 -43.81 -7.50
N GLN A 463 6.46 -43.85 -8.79
CA GLN A 463 7.40 -44.07 -9.89
C GLN A 463 8.20 -42.81 -10.26
N VAL A 464 7.70 -41.62 -9.91
CA VAL A 464 8.33 -40.35 -10.26
C VAL A 464 9.33 -39.98 -9.16
N SER A 465 10.57 -39.69 -9.57
CA SER A 465 11.61 -39.28 -8.62
C SER A 465 11.28 -37.89 -8.03
N ALA A 466 11.77 -37.63 -6.82
CA ALA A 466 11.53 -36.34 -6.15
C ALA A 466 12.09 -35.16 -6.95
N SER A 467 13.26 -35.31 -7.57
CA SER A 467 13.88 -34.27 -8.40
C SER A 467 13.05 -34.00 -9.67
N THR A 468 12.55 -35.06 -10.32
CA THR A 468 11.62 -34.95 -11.46
C THR A 468 10.31 -34.25 -11.06
N ALA A 469 9.78 -34.53 -9.86
CA ALA A 469 8.59 -33.85 -9.36
C ALA A 469 8.86 -32.35 -9.11
N THR A 470 10.02 -32.02 -8.57
CA THR A 470 10.48 -30.63 -8.38
C THR A 470 10.58 -29.87 -9.69
N GLU A 471 11.15 -30.46 -10.74
CA GLU A 471 11.22 -29.87 -12.07
C GLU A 471 9.83 -29.61 -12.66
N CYS A 472 8.90 -30.57 -12.51
CA CYS A 472 7.52 -30.42 -12.92
C CYS A 472 6.82 -29.25 -12.20
N ILE A 473 7.03 -29.10 -10.89
CA ILE A 473 6.47 -27.98 -10.10
C ILE A 473 7.04 -26.64 -10.56
N ALA A 474 8.36 -26.57 -10.77
CA ALA A 474 9.02 -25.37 -11.27
C ALA A 474 8.47 -24.96 -12.66
N CYS A 475 8.27 -25.94 -13.55
CA CYS A 475 7.69 -25.72 -14.88
C CYS A 475 6.27 -25.12 -14.81
N VAL A 476 5.39 -25.68 -13.97
CA VAL A 476 4.02 -25.16 -13.81
C VAL A 476 4.03 -23.73 -13.27
N ARG A 477 4.86 -23.46 -12.25
CA ARG A 477 5.00 -22.11 -11.66
C ARG A 477 5.45 -21.10 -12.71
N GLN A 478 6.51 -21.43 -13.47
CA GLN A 478 7.02 -20.57 -14.53
C GLN A 478 5.97 -20.21 -15.58
N GLN A 479 5.13 -21.18 -15.99
CA GLN A 479 4.06 -20.89 -16.96
C GLN A 479 2.92 -20.07 -16.34
N CYS A 480 2.62 -20.29 -15.05
CA CYS A 480 1.63 -19.49 -14.31
C CYS A 480 2.06 -18.03 -14.18
N ASP A 481 3.35 -17.78 -13.92
CA ASP A 481 3.92 -16.44 -13.75
C ASP A 481 3.90 -15.59 -15.03
N ARG A 482 3.52 -16.18 -16.18
CA ARG A 482 3.29 -15.47 -17.45
C ARG A 482 1.86 -14.99 -17.63
N LEU A 483 0.90 -15.54 -16.88
CA LEU A 483 -0.51 -15.10 -16.95
C LEU A 483 -0.74 -13.62 -16.59
N PRO A 484 0.07 -12.97 -15.72
CA PRO A 484 -0.02 -11.55 -15.46
C PRO A 484 0.12 -10.67 -16.71
N GLU A 485 0.80 -11.12 -17.77
CA GLU A 485 0.86 -10.42 -19.07
C GLU A 485 -0.54 -10.25 -19.69
N VAL A 486 -1.46 -11.17 -19.38
CA VAL A 486 -2.86 -11.13 -19.82
C VAL A 486 -3.75 -10.44 -18.77
N GLY A 487 -3.20 -9.97 -17.64
CA GLY A 487 -3.91 -9.34 -16.54
C GLY A 487 -4.64 -10.32 -15.62
N LEU A 488 -4.12 -11.55 -15.51
CA LEU A 488 -4.64 -12.59 -14.63
C LEU A 488 -3.50 -13.14 -13.77
N ASP A 489 -3.57 -12.99 -12.46
CA ASP A 489 -2.64 -13.62 -11.52
C ASP A 489 -3.33 -14.81 -10.81
N LEU A 490 -2.76 -16.00 -10.99
CA LEU A 490 -3.20 -17.23 -10.33
C LEU A 490 -2.08 -17.89 -9.52
N SER A 491 -0.91 -17.26 -9.39
CA SER A 491 0.26 -17.89 -8.77
C SER A 491 0.02 -18.19 -7.29
N PHE A 492 -0.73 -17.35 -6.57
CA PHE A 492 -1.13 -17.62 -5.20
C PHE A 492 -2.07 -18.85 -5.08
N VAL A 493 -3.05 -18.98 -5.97
CA VAL A 493 -3.99 -20.11 -6.00
C VAL A 493 -3.24 -21.40 -6.33
N LEU A 494 -2.33 -21.36 -7.30
CA LEU A 494 -1.50 -22.50 -7.67
C LEU A 494 -0.67 -22.97 -6.46
N ASN A 495 -0.03 -22.04 -5.75
CA ASN A 495 0.78 -22.36 -4.59
C ASN A 495 -0.06 -22.92 -3.42
N GLU A 496 -1.26 -22.41 -3.21
CA GLU A 496 -2.22 -22.94 -2.22
C GLU A 496 -2.61 -24.39 -2.56
N LEU A 497 -2.96 -24.67 -3.82
CA LEU A 497 -3.35 -26.01 -4.27
C LEU A 497 -2.20 -27.02 -4.21
N LEU A 498 -0.96 -26.56 -4.39
CA LEU A 498 0.24 -27.41 -4.33
C LEU A 498 0.86 -27.51 -2.92
N ALA A 499 0.44 -26.69 -1.95
CA ALA A 499 1.11 -26.55 -0.66
C ALA A 499 1.33 -27.88 0.06
N SER A 500 0.27 -28.66 0.26
CA SER A 500 0.33 -29.95 0.95
C SER A 500 1.21 -30.98 0.22
N HIS A 501 1.21 -30.94 -1.11
CA HIS A 501 2.06 -31.82 -1.92
C HIS A 501 3.54 -31.42 -1.82
N VAL A 502 3.84 -30.12 -1.82
CA VAL A 502 5.20 -29.58 -1.65
C VAL A 502 5.73 -29.89 -0.25
N GLU A 503 4.93 -29.69 0.80
CA GLU A 503 5.33 -30.01 2.18
C GLU A 503 5.66 -31.49 2.34
N ARG A 504 4.83 -32.37 1.78
CA ARG A 504 5.09 -33.81 1.77
C ARG A 504 6.36 -34.14 0.98
N LEU A 505 6.54 -33.56 -0.21
CA LEU A 505 7.72 -33.80 -1.04
C LEU A 505 9.01 -33.35 -0.34
N VAL A 506 9.02 -32.18 0.29
CA VAL A 506 10.17 -31.68 1.08
C VAL A 506 10.49 -32.63 2.23
N SER A 507 9.47 -33.12 2.95
CA SER A 507 9.64 -34.07 4.04
C SER A 507 10.20 -35.41 3.55
N GLU A 508 9.66 -35.94 2.45
CA GLU A 508 10.16 -37.18 1.82
C GLU A 508 11.61 -37.05 1.34
N MET A 509 11.98 -35.92 0.73
CA MET A 509 13.36 -35.68 0.30
C MET A 509 14.31 -35.58 1.49
N ARG A 510 13.90 -34.89 2.56
CA ARG A 510 14.66 -34.81 3.82
C ARG A 510 14.90 -36.20 4.38
N ASP A 511 13.85 -37.01 4.50
CA ASP A 511 13.92 -38.32 5.15
C ASP A 511 14.78 -39.30 4.32
N LYS A 512 14.63 -39.31 3.00
CA LYS A 512 15.49 -40.07 2.08
C LYS A 512 16.96 -39.68 2.21
N LEU A 513 17.25 -38.38 2.30
CA LEU A 513 18.62 -37.89 2.50
C LEU A 513 19.17 -38.32 3.87
N LEU A 514 18.38 -38.23 4.93
CA LEU A 514 18.77 -38.68 6.28
C LEU A 514 19.08 -40.17 6.32
N GLU A 515 18.27 -41.01 5.67
CA GLU A 515 18.54 -42.45 5.55
C GLU A 515 19.84 -42.71 4.80
N ALA A 516 20.07 -42.02 3.67
CA ALA A 516 21.31 -42.13 2.91
C ALA A 516 22.54 -41.70 3.71
N ILE A 517 22.44 -40.64 4.52
CA ILE A 517 23.52 -40.18 5.41
C ILE A 517 23.81 -41.25 6.47
N LYS A 518 22.78 -41.80 7.13
CA LYS A 518 22.94 -42.83 8.16
C LYS A 518 23.58 -44.10 7.62
N LEU A 519 23.16 -44.57 6.44
CA LEU A 519 23.73 -45.75 5.79
C LEU A 519 25.23 -45.54 5.48
N ARG A 520 25.59 -44.41 4.86
CA ARG A 520 27.00 -44.13 4.55
C ARG A 520 27.85 -43.88 5.78
N ALA A 521 27.29 -43.29 6.83
CA ALA A 521 27.96 -43.12 8.11
C ALA A 521 28.38 -44.47 8.73
N ASN A 522 27.55 -45.51 8.59
CA ASN A 522 27.86 -46.86 9.07
C ASN A 522 28.97 -47.54 8.24
N ASP A 523 29.04 -47.25 6.94
CA ASP A 523 30.03 -47.83 6.02
C ASP A 523 31.36 -47.03 5.96
N ASP A 524 31.43 -45.88 6.64
CA ASP A 524 32.55 -44.96 6.56
C ASP A 524 33.77 -45.48 7.33
N LYS A 525 34.86 -45.70 6.59
CA LYS A 525 36.12 -46.24 7.13
C LYS A 525 37.12 -45.15 7.52
N TRP A 526 36.80 -43.86 7.31
CA TRP A 526 37.68 -42.73 7.64
C TRP A 526 39.08 -42.84 7.04
N ARG A 527 39.16 -43.24 5.76
CA ARG A 527 40.41 -43.34 4.99
C ARG A 527 40.38 -42.45 3.75
N PRO A 528 41.54 -42.00 3.26
CA PRO A 528 41.64 -41.31 1.98
C PRO A 528 41.02 -42.12 0.85
N GLN A 529 40.32 -41.45 -0.06
CA GLN A 529 39.68 -42.07 -1.21
C GLN A 529 40.71 -42.34 -2.31
N ASN A 530 40.81 -43.60 -2.74
CA ASN A 530 41.60 -44.01 -3.90
C ASN A 530 40.72 -43.97 -5.16
N LEU A 531 41.10 -43.14 -6.14
CA LEU A 531 40.38 -42.95 -7.39
C LEU A 531 40.88 -43.87 -8.52
N GLN A 532 41.85 -44.73 -8.24
CA GLN A 532 42.46 -45.73 -9.12
C GLN A 532 43.28 -45.16 -10.29
N ASN A 533 42.80 -44.13 -10.97
CA ASN A 533 43.49 -43.51 -12.11
C ASN A 533 43.26 -41.99 -12.18
N SER A 534 44.16 -41.29 -12.87
CA SER A 534 44.09 -39.83 -13.07
C SER A 534 42.82 -39.37 -13.81
N ALA A 535 42.23 -40.22 -14.65
CA ALA A 535 40.98 -39.91 -15.35
C ALA A 535 39.77 -39.81 -14.40
N ASN A 536 39.66 -40.72 -13.43
CA ASN A 536 38.63 -40.72 -12.40
C ASN A 536 38.82 -39.54 -11.43
N SER A 537 40.07 -39.17 -11.12
CA SER A 537 40.39 -37.96 -10.36
C SER A 537 39.85 -36.71 -11.05
N LYS A 538 40.15 -36.54 -12.35
CA LYS A 538 39.64 -35.42 -13.14
C LYS A 538 38.11 -35.41 -13.18
N LYS A 539 37.48 -36.55 -13.49
CA LYS A 539 36.02 -36.65 -13.52
C LYS A 539 35.36 -36.26 -12.19
N LEU A 540 35.89 -36.72 -11.06
CA LEU A 540 35.35 -36.35 -9.75
C LEU A 540 35.51 -34.86 -9.46
N LEU A 541 36.66 -34.28 -9.81
CA LEU A 541 36.92 -32.85 -9.63
C LEU A 541 36.04 -32.00 -10.56
N ASP A 542 35.84 -32.42 -11.81
CA ASP A 542 34.95 -31.77 -12.76
C ASP A 542 33.50 -31.80 -12.24
N ASP A 543 33.00 -32.95 -11.77
CA ASP A 543 31.67 -33.04 -11.16
C ASP A 543 31.52 -32.11 -9.94
N LEU A 544 32.56 -31.99 -9.10
CA LEU A 544 32.54 -31.13 -7.91
C LEU A 544 32.62 -29.65 -8.29
N ARG A 545 33.38 -29.32 -9.34
CA ARG A 545 33.49 -27.98 -9.92
C ARG A 545 32.19 -27.54 -10.58
N GLU A 546 31.48 -28.43 -11.29
CA GLU A 546 30.13 -28.15 -11.79
C GLU A 546 29.14 -27.82 -10.66
N MET A 547 29.37 -28.37 -9.47
CA MET A 547 28.63 -28.04 -8.26
C MET A 547 29.18 -26.80 -7.51
N GLY A 548 30.21 -26.14 -8.04
CA GLY A 548 30.82 -24.94 -7.46
C GLY A 548 31.84 -25.19 -6.35
N ILE A 549 32.28 -26.45 -6.15
CA ILE A 549 33.30 -26.80 -5.14
C ILE A 549 34.69 -26.84 -5.80
N ASP A 550 35.31 -25.67 -5.95
CA ASP A 550 36.68 -25.58 -6.50
C ASP A 550 37.76 -26.01 -5.51
N SER A 551 37.49 -25.96 -4.21
CA SER A 551 38.47 -26.27 -3.17
C SER A 551 38.86 -27.75 -3.13
N ALA A 552 38.10 -28.64 -3.75
CA ALA A 552 38.37 -30.07 -3.80
C ALA A 552 39.75 -30.42 -4.41
N GLU A 553 40.24 -29.60 -5.34
CA GLU A 553 41.55 -29.80 -5.99
C GLU A 553 42.72 -29.70 -4.99
N SER A 554 42.58 -28.87 -3.96
CA SER A 554 43.59 -28.71 -2.90
C SER A 554 43.77 -29.95 -2.01
N TYR A 555 42.82 -30.89 -2.07
CA TYR A 555 42.86 -32.14 -1.31
C TYR A 555 43.44 -33.31 -2.11
N LEU A 556 43.75 -33.13 -3.40
CA LEU A 556 44.33 -34.16 -4.26
C LEU A 556 45.84 -34.32 -4.00
N TYR A 557 46.32 -35.55 -3.90
CA TYR A 557 47.74 -35.88 -3.84
C TYR A 557 48.04 -37.17 -4.63
N ASP A 558 49.29 -37.36 -5.05
CA ASP A 558 49.76 -38.51 -5.82
C ASP A 558 48.90 -38.84 -7.06
N GLU A 559 48.31 -37.81 -7.69
CA GLU A 559 47.39 -37.83 -8.86
C GLU A 559 46.11 -38.68 -8.77
N CYS A 560 46.05 -39.65 -7.85
CA CYS A 560 44.99 -40.66 -7.73
C CYS A 560 44.38 -40.74 -6.32
N TRP A 561 44.90 -39.98 -5.35
CA TRP A 561 44.43 -40.01 -3.97
C TRP A 561 43.80 -38.68 -3.57
N LEU A 562 42.65 -38.77 -2.91
CA LEU A 562 41.98 -37.61 -2.33
C LEU A 562 42.06 -37.71 -0.81
N SER A 563 42.55 -36.64 -0.17
CA SER A 563 42.64 -36.54 1.30
C SER A 563 41.29 -36.25 1.98
N LEU A 564 40.22 -36.80 1.40
CA LEU A 564 38.84 -36.78 1.89
C LEU A 564 38.27 -38.20 1.83
N THR A 565 37.24 -38.47 2.63
CA THR A 565 36.52 -39.75 2.53
C THR A 565 35.53 -39.71 1.36
N THR A 566 35.25 -40.89 0.79
CA THR A 566 34.17 -41.05 -0.19
C THR A 566 32.81 -40.61 0.36
N ASN A 567 32.61 -40.76 1.68
CA ASN A 567 31.38 -40.32 2.35
C ASN A 567 31.25 -38.80 2.34
N THR A 568 32.31 -38.05 2.67
CA THR A 568 32.30 -36.59 2.69
C THR A 568 32.06 -35.98 1.31
N THR A 569 32.68 -36.52 0.26
CA THR A 569 32.45 -36.05 -1.13
C THR A 569 31.06 -36.41 -1.64
N ALA A 570 30.56 -37.61 -1.34
CA ALA A 570 29.20 -38.02 -1.68
C ALA A 570 28.13 -37.19 -0.94
N PHE A 571 28.35 -36.89 0.34
CA PHE A 571 27.48 -36.01 1.13
C PHE A 571 27.40 -34.61 0.50
N ALA A 572 28.55 -34.00 0.17
CA ALA A 572 28.57 -32.67 -0.44
C ALA A 572 27.73 -32.61 -1.73
N LYS A 573 27.91 -33.58 -2.64
CA LYS A 573 27.12 -33.68 -3.88
C LYS A 573 25.62 -33.82 -3.58
N MET A 574 25.24 -34.73 -2.68
CA MET A 574 23.83 -34.96 -2.35
C MET A 574 23.17 -33.79 -1.63
N TYR A 575 23.90 -33.12 -0.74
CA TYR A 575 23.40 -31.97 0.00
C TYR A 575 23.18 -30.77 -0.92
N LEU A 576 24.09 -30.52 -1.89
CA LEU A 576 23.92 -29.44 -2.86
C LEU A 576 22.79 -29.70 -3.85
N ASN A 577 22.62 -30.93 -4.34
CA ASN A 577 21.46 -31.31 -5.16
C ASN A 577 20.15 -31.15 -4.38
N PHE A 578 20.14 -31.56 -3.11
CA PHE A 578 19.00 -31.37 -2.22
C PHE A 578 18.67 -29.90 -2.03
N LEU A 579 19.69 -29.05 -1.81
CA LEU A 579 19.51 -27.60 -1.74
C LEU A 579 18.88 -27.04 -3.01
N ASP A 580 19.38 -27.40 -4.19
CA ASP A 580 18.85 -26.90 -5.46
C ASP A 580 17.38 -27.27 -5.65
N ASP A 581 17.02 -28.51 -5.31
CA ASP A 581 15.64 -28.96 -5.37
C ASP A 581 14.75 -28.23 -4.35
N LEU A 582 15.21 -28.01 -3.12
CA LEU A 582 14.48 -27.22 -2.13
C LEU A 582 14.30 -25.76 -2.58
N LEU A 583 15.32 -25.14 -3.17
CA LEU A 583 15.25 -23.76 -3.65
C LEU A 583 14.26 -23.61 -4.81
N LYS A 584 14.14 -24.61 -5.70
CA LYS A 584 13.10 -24.65 -6.75
C LYS A 584 11.68 -24.76 -6.16
N LEU A 585 11.54 -25.47 -5.04
CA LEU A 585 10.26 -25.65 -4.35
C LEU A 585 9.88 -24.47 -3.44
N TYR A 586 10.80 -23.54 -3.20
CA TYR A 586 10.61 -22.46 -2.25
C TYR A 586 9.32 -21.67 -2.45
N THR A 587 8.55 -21.56 -1.36
CA THR A 587 7.50 -20.56 -1.17
C THR A 587 7.60 -20.01 0.24
N PRO A 588 7.03 -18.82 0.52
CA PRO A 588 7.00 -18.28 1.88
C PRO A 588 6.36 -19.23 2.91
N VAL A 589 5.40 -20.05 2.48
CA VAL A 589 4.69 -21.01 3.35
C VAL A 589 5.61 -22.13 3.82
N VAL A 590 6.43 -22.69 2.92
CA VAL A 590 7.33 -23.82 3.24
C VAL A 590 8.71 -23.37 3.70
N HIS A 591 8.92 -22.08 3.92
CA HIS A 591 10.21 -21.51 4.28
C HIS A 591 10.85 -22.19 5.50
N ILE A 592 10.10 -22.30 6.61
CA ILE A 592 10.56 -22.90 7.87
C ILE A 592 10.90 -24.38 7.63
N LEU A 593 10.04 -25.10 6.91
CA LEU A 593 10.23 -26.52 6.63
C LEU A 593 11.50 -26.80 5.81
N ILE A 594 11.77 -26.00 4.78
CA ILE A 594 12.99 -26.08 3.96
C ILE A 594 14.22 -25.87 4.84
N ASN A 595 14.17 -24.83 5.66
CA ASN A 595 15.24 -24.43 6.54
C ASN A 595 15.53 -25.51 7.61
N ASP A 596 14.49 -26.06 8.24
CA ASP A 596 14.62 -27.19 9.17
C ASP A 596 15.19 -28.42 8.48
N ALA A 597 14.74 -28.72 7.26
CA ALA A 597 15.23 -29.86 6.49
C ALA A 597 16.73 -29.74 6.17
N LEU A 598 17.20 -28.55 5.74
CA LEU A 598 18.61 -28.24 5.52
C LEU A 598 19.44 -28.35 6.80
N THR A 599 18.89 -27.86 7.92
CA THR A 599 19.56 -27.89 9.24
C THR A 599 19.77 -29.33 9.71
N ILE A 600 18.69 -30.11 9.80
CA ILE A 600 18.70 -31.45 10.38
C ILE A 600 19.59 -32.40 9.56
N THR A 601 19.54 -32.28 8.22
CA THR A 601 20.36 -33.10 7.33
C THR A 601 21.85 -32.79 7.50
N PHE A 602 22.24 -31.52 7.59
CA PHE A 602 23.63 -31.14 7.83
C PHE A 602 24.11 -31.51 9.23
N GLN A 603 23.30 -31.26 10.26
CA GLN A 603 23.62 -31.60 11.66
C GLN A 603 23.82 -33.11 11.83
N THR A 604 23.03 -33.94 11.15
CA THR A 604 23.19 -35.39 11.20
C THR A 604 24.55 -35.83 10.66
N ASN A 605 25.01 -35.25 9.55
CA ASN A 605 26.35 -35.52 9.03
C ASN A 605 27.45 -34.95 9.95
N LEU A 606 27.24 -33.76 10.52
CA LEU A 606 28.17 -33.17 11.48
C LEU A 606 28.32 -34.03 12.74
N PHE A 607 27.23 -34.64 13.22
CA PHE A 607 27.25 -35.57 14.35
C PHE A 607 28.10 -36.81 14.04
N HIS A 608 28.03 -37.36 12.82
CA HIS A 608 28.91 -38.45 12.38
C HIS A 608 30.39 -38.05 12.44
N VAL A 609 30.74 -36.87 11.91
CA VAL A 609 32.11 -36.32 11.95
C VAL A 609 32.60 -36.13 13.39
N LYS A 610 31.76 -35.57 14.27
CA LYS A 610 32.08 -35.36 15.69
C LYS A 610 32.29 -36.68 16.44
N ASN A 611 31.43 -37.66 16.21
CA ASN A 611 31.53 -38.98 16.84
C ASN A 611 32.80 -39.71 16.41
N ALA A 612 33.20 -39.63 15.14
CA ALA A 612 34.45 -40.21 14.67
C ALA A 612 35.65 -39.55 15.36
N PHE A 613 35.66 -38.23 15.44
CA PHE A 613 36.72 -37.48 16.13
C PHE A 613 36.86 -37.86 17.61
N GLN A 614 35.75 -38.10 18.31
CA GLN A 614 35.74 -38.52 19.71
C GLN A 614 36.19 -39.97 19.93
N LYS A 615 35.87 -40.88 19.00
CA LYS A 615 36.22 -42.30 19.11
C LYS A 615 37.70 -42.58 18.80
N THR A 616 38.30 -41.78 17.93
CA THR A 616 39.69 -41.93 17.53
C THR A 616 40.64 -41.35 18.58
N ASN A 617 41.65 -42.14 18.97
CA ASN A 617 42.75 -41.69 19.84
C ASN A 617 44.02 -41.31 19.08
N ASP A 618 44.14 -41.70 17.80
CA ASP A 618 45.28 -41.35 16.96
C ASP A 618 45.22 -39.88 16.49
N SER A 619 46.35 -39.19 16.61
CA SER A 619 46.50 -37.79 16.21
C SER A 619 46.39 -37.62 14.68
N ALA A 620 46.92 -38.58 13.91
CA ALA A 620 46.88 -38.51 12.44
C ALA A 620 45.45 -38.68 11.91
N GLU A 621 44.71 -39.67 12.41
CA GLU A 621 43.28 -39.85 12.10
C GLU A 621 42.45 -38.63 12.55
N ARG A 622 42.72 -38.03 13.72
CA ARG A 622 42.03 -36.80 14.15
C ARG A 622 42.28 -35.62 13.20
N GLN A 623 43.51 -35.45 12.74
CA GLN A 623 43.84 -34.43 11.73
C GLN A 623 43.11 -34.71 10.40
N PHE A 624 43.00 -35.97 9.99
CA PHE A 624 42.26 -36.36 8.79
C PHE A 624 40.75 -36.07 8.92
N VAL A 625 40.13 -36.39 10.06
CA VAL A 625 38.73 -36.03 10.34
C VAL A 625 38.54 -34.50 10.32
N SER A 626 39.48 -33.74 10.88
CA SER A 626 39.46 -32.26 10.87
C SER A 626 39.58 -31.68 9.45
N LYS A 627 40.38 -32.29 8.55
CA LYS A 627 40.43 -31.92 7.13
C LYS A 627 39.07 -32.11 6.44
N ASN A 628 38.39 -33.23 6.68
CA ASN A 628 37.04 -33.48 6.16
C ASN A 628 36.01 -32.48 6.72
N ALA A 629 36.12 -32.12 8.01
CA ALA A 629 35.29 -31.07 8.61
C ALA A 629 35.54 -29.69 7.99
N THR A 630 36.79 -29.37 7.65
CA THR A 630 37.16 -28.12 6.98
C THR A 630 36.55 -28.04 5.58
N PHE A 631 36.56 -29.15 4.82
CA PHE A 631 35.91 -29.22 3.51
C PHE A 631 34.39 -28.92 3.59
N LEU A 632 33.71 -29.35 4.66
CA LEU A 632 32.29 -29.03 4.87
C LEU A 632 32.02 -27.53 5.08
N LEU A 633 33.01 -26.74 5.53
CA LEU A 633 32.86 -25.27 5.58
C LEU A 633 32.74 -24.66 4.18
N ASP A 634 33.47 -25.20 3.20
CA ASP A 634 33.40 -24.72 1.82
C ASP A 634 32.05 -25.07 1.20
N VAL A 635 31.50 -26.26 1.52
CA VAL A 635 30.13 -26.62 1.14
C VAL A 635 29.12 -25.62 1.70
N LEU A 636 29.24 -25.22 2.97
CA LEU A 636 28.35 -24.21 3.58
C LEU A 636 28.47 -22.82 2.92
N LYS A 637 29.65 -22.43 2.42
CA LYS A 637 29.80 -21.17 1.66
C LYS A 637 28.98 -21.22 0.37
N ILE A 638 29.07 -22.33 -0.36
CA ILE A 638 28.30 -22.51 -1.60
C ILE A 638 26.80 -22.52 -1.33
N VAL A 639 26.38 -23.10 -0.20
CA VAL A 639 24.98 -23.07 0.25
C VAL A 639 24.52 -21.63 0.44
N ASP A 640 25.31 -20.80 1.13
CA ASP A 640 25.01 -19.38 1.32
C ASP A 640 24.88 -18.62 0.00
N ASP A 641 25.84 -18.81 -0.91
CA ASP A 641 25.85 -18.14 -2.20
C ASP A 641 24.62 -18.53 -3.04
N ARG A 642 24.29 -19.81 -3.11
CA ARG A 642 23.11 -20.30 -3.85
C ARG A 642 21.80 -19.81 -3.23
N TYR A 643 21.71 -19.83 -1.90
CA TYR A 643 20.53 -19.37 -1.16
C TYR A 643 20.31 -17.86 -1.35
N LEU A 644 21.38 -17.07 -1.24
CA LEU A 644 21.36 -15.62 -1.45
C LEU A 644 20.98 -15.26 -2.89
N ASN A 645 21.59 -15.92 -3.87
CA ASN A 645 21.30 -15.68 -5.29
C ASN A 645 19.84 -15.99 -5.67
N LYS A 646 19.23 -17.01 -5.06
CA LYS A 646 17.85 -17.40 -5.37
C LYS A 646 16.80 -16.62 -4.58
N LEU A 647 17.06 -16.32 -3.31
CA LEU A 647 16.04 -15.73 -2.42
C LEU A 647 16.29 -14.25 -2.08
N GLY A 648 17.44 -13.69 -2.48
CA GLY A 648 17.81 -12.32 -2.17
C GLY A 648 18.06 -12.07 -0.67
N ARG A 649 18.26 -13.13 0.11
CA ARG A 649 18.46 -13.07 1.56
C ARG A 649 19.52 -14.05 2.04
N PRO A 650 20.26 -13.74 3.10
CA PRO A 650 21.23 -14.67 3.67
C PRO A 650 20.53 -15.86 4.31
N CYS A 651 21.15 -17.04 4.24
CA CYS A 651 20.71 -18.18 5.02
C CYS A 651 21.18 -17.97 6.47
N THR A 652 20.25 -17.91 7.42
CA THR A 652 20.60 -17.65 8.83
C THR A 652 21.05 -18.91 9.57
N ILE A 653 20.57 -20.06 9.12
CA ILE A 653 20.89 -21.39 9.69
C ILE A 653 22.34 -21.80 9.44
N THR A 654 22.85 -21.51 8.26
CA THR A 654 24.24 -21.83 7.90
C THR A 654 25.24 -21.07 8.77
N ALA A 655 24.86 -19.90 9.30
CA ALA A 655 25.68 -19.17 10.27
C ALA A 655 25.88 -19.96 11.57
N ASP A 656 24.79 -20.51 12.14
CA ASP A 656 24.86 -21.34 13.34
C ASP A 656 25.68 -22.61 13.11
N LEU A 657 25.48 -23.28 11.98
CA LEU A 657 26.23 -24.47 11.59
C LEU A 657 27.72 -24.17 11.36
N ARG A 658 28.03 -23.03 10.72
CA ARG A 658 29.40 -22.56 10.50
C ARG A 658 30.09 -22.27 11.82
N ASP A 659 29.42 -21.61 12.76
CA ASP A 659 29.96 -21.33 14.09
C ASP A 659 30.18 -22.62 14.92
N GLU A 660 29.27 -23.59 14.80
CA GLU A 660 29.43 -24.90 15.42
C GLU A 660 30.62 -25.67 14.83
N LEU A 661 30.78 -25.65 13.51
CA LEU A 661 31.85 -26.32 12.78
C LEU A 661 33.22 -25.65 13.02
N ASN A 662 33.28 -24.31 13.02
CA ASN A 662 34.47 -23.54 13.36
C ASN A 662 34.93 -23.81 14.81
N ARG A 663 33.99 -23.86 15.77
CA ARG A 663 34.30 -24.23 17.17
C ARG A 663 34.87 -25.64 17.26
N PHE A 664 34.31 -26.59 16.51
CA PHE A 664 34.82 -27.95 16.45
C PHE A 664 36.25 -28.00 15.88
N ILE A 665 36.51 -27.32 14.75
CA ILE A 665 37.84 -27.27 14.13
C ILE A 665 38.86 -26.61 15.07
N ALA A 666 38.51 -25.48 15.70
CA ALA A 666 39.38 -24.79 16.65
C ALA A 666 39.73 -25.63 17.89
N ASN A 667 38.81 -26.50 18.35
CA ASN A 667 39.08 -27.42 19.45
C ASN A 667 39.95 -28.61 19.00
N SER A 668 39.80 -29.05 17.75
CA SER A 668 40.65 -30.09 17.16
C SER A 668 42.11 -29.67 17.03
N SER A 669 42.38 -28.39 16.75
CA SER A 669 43.74 -27.83 16.64
C SER A 669 44.40 -27.51 17.99
N LYS A 670 43.64 -27.44 19.09
CA LYS A 670 44.20 -27.26 20.45
C LYS A 670 44.68 -28.58 21.07
N THR A 671 44.11 -29.72 20.67
CA THR A 671 44.45 -31.04 21.24
C THR A 671 45.73 -31.64 20.66
N SER A 672 46.37 -31.01 19.68
CA SER A 672 47.65 -31.42 19.08
C SER A 672 48.89 -30.84 19.79
N PHE A 673 48.72 -29.99 20.81
CA PHE A 673 49.82 -29.47 21.65
C PHE A 673 49.85 -30.13 23.04
N THR A 674 50.17 -31.41 23.12
CA THR A 674 50.73 -31.97 24.36
C THR A 674 52.22 -31.61 24.41
N LYS A 675 52.55 -30.53 25.14
CA LYS A 675 53.93 -30.25 25.57
C LYS A 675 54.38 -31.41 26.46
N TYR A 676 55.16 -32.35 25.92
CA TYR A 676 56.08 -33.12 26.73
C TYR A 676 57.16 -32.16 27.23
N SER A 677 57.03 -31.71 28.48
CA SER A 677 58.17 -31.19 29.24
C SER A 677 58.99 -32.39 29.70
N SER A 678 59.89 -32.86 28.83
CA SER A 678 61.05 -33.63 29.29
C SER A 678 61.95 -32.75 30.14
N THR A 679 62.66 -33.37 31.09
CA THR A 679 63.77 -32.87 31.92
C THR A 679 63.43 -32.05 33.16
N ALA A 680 63.36 -32.74 34.31
CA ALA A 680 64.25 -32.48 35.46
C ALA A 680 64.10 -33.61 36.50
N TYR A 681 64.93 -34.65 36.36
CA TYR A 681 65.42 -35.42 37.51
C TYR A 681 66.93 -35.19 37.56
N ILE A 682 67.42 -35.00 38.79
CA ILE A 682 68.78 -34.64 39.26
C ILE A 682 68.99 -33.13 39.42
#